data_AF-A0A6B2M503-F1
#
_entry.id   AF-A0A6B2M503-F1
#
_cell.length_a   1.000
_cell.length_b   1.000
_cell.length_c   1.000
_cell.angle_alpha   90.00
_cell.angle_beta   90.00
_cell.angle_gamma   90.00
#
_symmetry.space_group_name_H-M   'P 1'
#
loop_
_entity.id
_entity.type
_entity.pdbx_description
1 polymer ?
#
loop_
_entity_poly.entity_id
_entity_poly.type
_entity_poly.pdbx_seq_one_letter_code
_entity_poly.pdbx_strand_id
1 'polypeptide(L)'
;MNRISLSRAAAYLCCLILAPFASTAQLALDIQEGSELSWPTVSGATYQLQWSPNPGGAGPWSDIGVELPGTGATQSYQEFTDGVQRYYQVVETIPETPGFSSVMVNGGFESGTGSVADDWLAGGSQPPVRTDLDSQTDTYSIRSKVLNTSSSANTASFEQKLSTAGSSVTAGETYVLSWQAKQVSSVGSYVQQYDLQWLNSSGGIVSSTGLQPYSGGSGIWSEVSIPGLVAPAGATDAKLFFRFVTGAISGDEGEVFIDEVALSTGGAPIPGETNFIEPTSTAVLKAEWESVLGVQYQPLLSSDLGVADPWSPLNSPITGDGGIQSVTVPFTSSPLFLRVQYPDEVSLAVIPLFSPSTTLEPETTVDTPTALITYVGDRARDRHAREDQFQAYDHYLTWYWEQRTVSIEIIDRVAKGGSDITVNYTTLTPLSAPEFRAFFYGLTTEGQYHFNLLSPLVGPNTYSATVPNKLPENRPLQIGDLMEIEISMFLAAPTNGRKNYYGTAILYVVGEGIVPWQGVGSRLDSIPIPVEGRLGGQTTNHYQYSNEPAEVFKQMAGNVAPVSAQPFMLGRRLHHTDFGDGSHSEPGNPIFTQQVGKLGPKFIAQSCVDCHTNNGRGLPSAVGSPMLTSVVKVGNDAAGSPHPVLGKVIQPQATSGSPETGVSISSYTITNGTYGDGAPYSLREPNYSFTGTAPAYFSVRAPQQLIGLGLLEAVSEETIFALADPDDSDEDGISGRAQIVVDPETGESRLGRFTHKAAKARLGHQIAAALNNDMGVTTSIFPILDGESSGGTPELSDAELDNMARYIAVLGVSARRDLTDPEALAGEVLFNSAGCIDCHTPQLTTSPYHPFAELRNQTIYPYTDLLLHDMGPLLADNMGEGEASGAEWRTAPLWNIGHTAGVSGGESYLHDGRARTLEEAILWHGGEGEDSKEAFRTMTAAERSALVKYLKSL
;
A
#
# COMPACT_ATOMS: atom_id res chain seq x y z
N MET A 1 -34.72 19.03 17.02
CA MET A 1 -34.10 18.82 18.34
C MET A 1 -33.87 17.32 18.44
N ASN A 2 -32.69 16.79 18.76
CA ASN A 2 -31.48 17.43 19.29
C ASN A 2 -30.42 17.77 18.21
N ARG A 3 -29.44 18.61 18.57
CA ARG A 3 -28.19 18.79 17.81
C ARG A 3 -27.08 18.13 18.61
N ILE A 4 -26.22 17.36 17.95
CA ILE A 4 -24.91 17.00 18.49
C ILE A 4 -23.88 17.60 17.54
N SER A 5 -23.18 18.63 17.99
CA SER A 5 -21.97 19.10 17.32
C SER A 5 -20.80 18.24 17.80
N LEU A 6 -20.01 17.72 16.87
CA LEU A 6 -18.69 17.16 17.18
C LEU A 6 -17.72 18.30 17.56
N SER A 7 -17.93 18.87 18.74
CA SER A 7 -16.94 19.67 19.45
C SER A 7 -17.19 19.58 20.96
N ARG A 8 -16.20 19.00 21.66
CA ARG A 8 -16.08 18.86 23.12
C ARG A 8 -16.98 17.80 23.81
N ALA A 9 -16.49 16.57 23.82
CA ALA A 9 -16.47 15.74 25.03
C ALA A 9 -15.02 15.30 25.27
N ALA A 10 -14.46 15.59 26.44
CA ALA A 10 -13.07 15.24 26.75
C ALA A 10 -13.02 13.96 27.60
N ALA A 11 -12.36 12.93 27.09
CA ALA A 11 -11.90 11.76 27.84
C ALA A 11 -10.55 11.32 27.24
N TYR A 12 -9.55 11.12 28.09
CA TYR A 12 -8.22 10.71 27.64
C TYR A 12 -8.17 9.18 27.52
N LEU A 13 -7.94 8.65 26.32
CA LEU A 13 -7.35 7.32 26.18
C LEU A 13 -5.86 7.47 26.46
N CYS A 14 -5.41 7.03 27.63
CA CYS A 14 -3.98 6.96 27.93
C CYS A 14 -3.47 5.60 27.46
N CYS A 15 -2.76 5.56 26.34
CA CYS A 15 -2.10 4.34 25.91
C CYS A 15 -0.90 4.05 26.83
N LEU A 16 -0.82 2.83 27.36
CA LEU A 16 0.29 2.42 28.24
C LEU A 16 0.94 1.14 27.71
N ILE A 17 1.89 1.34 26.79
CA ILE A 17 2.70 0.26 26.21
C ILE A 17 3.79 -0.14 27.22
N LEU A 18 3.40 -0.88 28.27
CA LEU A 18 4.36 -1.53 29.16
C LEU A 18 4.84 -2.85 28.56
N ALA A 19 6.14 -2.89 28.29
CA ALA A 19 6.90 -3.98 27.69
C ALA A 19 6.78 -5.32 28.44
N PRO A 20 7.16 -6.44 27.79
CA PRO A 20 7.56 -7.65 28.51
C PRO A 20 8.68 -7.36 29.52
N PHE A 21 8.83 -8.22 30.52
CA PHE A 21 9.96 -8.14 31.44
C PHE A 21 11.25 -8.64 30.74
N ALA A 22 11.92 -7.71 30.03
CA ALA A 22 13.06 -7.90 29.12
C ALA A 22 12.69 -8.42 27.71
N SER A 23 13.57 -8.21 26.73
CA SER A 23 13.28 -8.13 25.27
C SER A 23 12.74 -6.76 24.84
N THR A 24 12.70 -6.51 23.52
CA THR A 24 13.11 -5.20 22.94
C THR A 24 12.48 -4.88 21.57
N ALA A 25 11.15 -4.95 21.46
CA ALA A 25 10.37 -4.26 20.45
C ALA A 25 9.17 -3.60 21.14
N GLN A 26 8.85 -2.34 20.82
CA GLN A 26 7.68 -1.67 21.38
C GLN A 26 6.65 -1.49 20.27
N LEU A 27 5.62 -2.33 20.29
CA LEU A 27 4.55 -2.33 19.30
C LEU A 27 3.94 -0.92 19.14
N ALA A 28 4.13 -0.32 17.97
CA ALA A 28 3.56 0.99 17.66
C ALA A 28 2.05 0.83 17.43
N LEU A 29 1.26 1.53 18.23
CA LEU A 29 -0.19 1.48 18.15
C LEU A 29 -0.71 2.81 17.56
N ASP A 30 -1.17 2.79 16.32
CA ASP A 30 -1.88 3.93 15.73
C ASP A 30 -3.35 3.94 16.21
N ILE A 31 -3.93 5.13 16.38
CA ILE A 31 -5.30 5.31 16.88
C ILE A 31 -6.05 6.30 16.01
N GLN A 32 -7.08 5.81 15.33
CA GLN A 32 -7.94 6.61 14.45
C GLN A 32 -9.34 6.76 15.04
N GLU A 33 -9.85 8.00 15.08
CA GLU A 33 -11.24 8.26 15.47
C GLU A 33 -12.21 7.82 14.36
N GLY A 34 -13.32 7.20 14.74
CA GLY A 34 -14.33 6.74 13.79
C GLY A 34 -15.74 6.70 14.36
N SER A 35 -16.65 6.20 13.53
CA SER A 35 -18.05 5.94 13.88
C SER A 35 -18.47 4.57 13.38
N GLU A 36 -19.06 3.78 14.26
CA GLU A 36 -19.85 2.62 13.88
C GLU A 36 -21.27 3.10 13.55
N LEU A 37 -21.63 2.95 12.28
CA LEU A 37 -22.95 3.22 11.72
C LEU A 37 -23.74 1.92 11.74
N SER A 38 -24.91 1.90 12.37
CA SER A 38 -25.75 0.69 12.43
C SER A 38 -27.17 0.95 11.94
N TRP A 39 -27.77 -0.01 11.26
CA TRP A 39 -29.17 0.03 10.81
C TRP A 39 -29.81 -1.36 10.88
N PRO A 40 -31.13 -1.46 11.16
CA PRO A 40 -31.83 -2.74 11.05
C PRO A 40 -31.93 -3.16 9.57
N THR A 41 -31.81 -4.45 9.29
CA THR A 41 -32.11 -5.01 7.96
C THR A 41 -33.33 -5.93 7.98
N VAL A 42 -33.99 -6.03 6.84
CA VAL A 42 -35.11 -6.92 6.54
C VAL A 42 -34.59 -8.05 5.65
N SER A 43 -34.89 -9.30 5.99
CA SER A 43 -34.40 -10.45 5.23
C SER A 43 -34.94 -10.44 3.79
N GLY A 44 -34.04 -10.47 2.81
CA GLY A 44 -34.38 -10.44 1.38
C GLY A 44 -34.40 -9.06 0.72
N ALA A 45 -34.31 -7.97 1.47
CA ALA A 45 -33.99 -6.64 0.92
C ALA A 45 -32.49 -6.50 0.65
N THR A 46 -32.06 -5.42 0.01
CA THR A 46 -30.65 -5.03 -0.17
C THR A 46 -30.40 -3.61 0.32
N TYR A 47 -29.16 -3.30 0.72
CA TYR A 47 -28.80 -2.07 1.44
C TYR A 47 -27.52 -1.45 0.88
N GLN A 48 -27.59 -0.22 0.38
CA GLN A 48 -26.43 0.56 -0.05
C GLN A 48 -26.18 1.72 0.93
N LEU A 49 -25.09 1.67 1.69
CA LEU A 49 -24.65 2.78 2.53
C LEU A 49 -24.13 3.91 1.63
N GLN A 50 -24.45 5.15 1.99
CA GLN A 50 -24.08 6.35 1.25
C GLN A 50 -23.68 7.50 2.18
N TRP A 51 -22.80 8.38 1.69
CA TRP A 51 -22.45 9.63 2.37
C TRP A 51 -22.59 10.88 1.50
N SER A 52 -22.70 12.03 2.16
CA SER A 52 -22.63 13.35 1.53
C SER A 52 -21.88 14.35 2.43
N PRO A 53 -21.09 15.30 1.89
CA PRO A 53 -20.47 16.37 2.68
C PRO A 53 -21.47 17.47 3.08
N ASN A 54 -22.69 17.46 2.53
CA ASN A 54 -23.66 18.55 2.71
C ASN A 54 -24.63 18.29 3.87
N PRO A 55 -24.77 19.22 4.84
CA PRO A 55 -25.75 19.09 5.91
C PRO A 55 -27.19 19.07 5.39
N GLY A 56 -27.93 18.00 5.74
CA GLY A 56 -29.37 17.88 5.46
C GLY A 56 -29.73 17.22 4.13
N GLY A 57 -28.83 16.42 3.54
CA GLY A 57 -29.13 15.54 2.41
C GLY A 57 -29.34 16.21 1.04
N ALA A 58 -29.08 17.52 0.95
CA ALA A 58 -29.13 18.27 -0.29
C ALA A 58 -27.76 18.29 -0.99
N GLY A 59 -27.42 17.19 -1.66
CA GLY A 59 -26.16 17.05 -2.42
C GLY A 59 -26.12 15.74 -3.21
N PRO A 60 -25.10 15.53 -4.05
CA PRO A 60 -24.79 14.18 -4.51
C PRO A 60 -24.47 13.30 -3.30
N TRP A 61 -24.98 12.09 -3.33
CA TRP A 61 -24.66 11.02 -2.40
C TRP A 61 -23.68 10.07 -3.08
N SER A 62 -22.65 9.66 -2.35
CA SER A 62 -21.60 8.75 -2.81
C SER A 62 -21.75 7.43 -2.09
N ASP A 63 -21.74 6.33 -2.83
CA ASP A 63 -21.83 4.98 -2.29
C ASP A 63 -20.58 4.63 -1.44
N ILE A 64 -20.80 3.98 -0.30
CA ILE A 64 -19.77 3.40 0.56
C ILE A 64 -19.86 1.89 0.44
N GLY A 65 -18.79 1.27 -0.07
CA GLY A 65 -18.73 -0.18 -0.26
C GLY A 65 -19.74 -0.69 -1.30
N VAL A 66 -19.97 -2.00 -1.28
CA VAL A 66 -20.91 -2.69 -2.16
C VAL A 66 -22.30 -2.82 -1.50
N GLU A 67 -23.32 -3.01 -2.32
CA GLU A 67 -24.69 -3.28 -1.86
C GLU A 67 -24.73 -4.58 -1.03
N LEU A 68 -25.32 -4.51 0.17
CA LEU A 68 -25.31 -5.58 1.17
C LEU A 68 -26.67 -6.27 1.26
N PRO A 69 -26.74 -7.61 1.37
CA PRO A 69 -27.99 -8.32 1.55
C PRO A 69 -28.55 -8.11 2.96
N GLY A 70 -29.86 -7.89 3.03
CA GLY A 70 -30.62 -7.87 4.26
C GLY A 70 -30.77 -9.25 4.85
N THR A 71 -30.51 -9.37 6.16
CA THR A 71 -30.48 -10.66 6.88
C THR A 71 -31.56 -10.78 7.95
N GLY A 72 -32.27 -9.70 8.26
CA GLY A 72 -33.18 -9.64 9.41
C GLY A 72 -32.49 -9.23 10.73
N ALA A 73 -31.18 -9.01 10.71
CA ALA A 73 -30.38 -8.54 11.83
C ALA A 73 -29.97 -7.07 11.65
N THR A 74 -29.49 -6.44 12.73
CA THR A 74 -28.80 -5.15 12.62
C THR A 74 -27.50 -5.34 11.86
N GLN A 75 -27.29 -4.52 10.84
CA GLN A 75 -26.04 -4.40 10.11
C GLN A 75 -25.25 -3.21 10.67
N SER A 76 -23.94 -3.37 10.77
CA SER A 76 -23.01 -2.31 11.18
C SER A 76 -21.95 -2.11 10.09
N TYR A 77 -21.52 -0.87 9.92
CA TYR A 77 -20.36 -0.47 9.13
C TYR A 77 -19.51 0.48 9.96
N GLN A 78 -18.19 0.29 9.98
CA GLN A 78 -17.26 1.14 10.73
C GLN A 78 -16.50 2.05 9.77
N GLU A 79 -16.56 3.35 10.03
CA GLU A 79 -15.97 4.39 9.18
C GLU A 79 -15.03 5.26 10.02
N PHE A 80 -13.77 5.36 9.60
CA PHE A 80 -12.72 6.09 10.30
C PHE A 80 -12.40 7.39 9.56
N THR A 81 -12.05 8.43 10.30
CA THR A 81 -12.03 9.81 9.77
C THR A 81 -10.82 10.09 8.88
N ASP A 82 -11.08 10.67 7.70
CA ASP A 82 -10.09 11.33 6.83
C ASP A 82 -10.02 12.85 7.08
N GLY A 83 -10.69 13.33 8.12
CA GLY A 83 -10.86 14.76 8.41
C GLY A 83 -12.03 15.43 7.67
N VAL A 84 -12.73 14.73 6.77
CA VAL A 84 -13.91 15.26 6.08
C VAL A 84 -15.15 15.06 6.96
N GLN A 85 -15.94 16.11 7.15
CA GLN A 85 -17.24 15.99 7.80
C GLN A 85 -18.26 15.37 6.84
N ARG A 86 -18.79 14.20 7.20
CA ARG A 86 -19.74 13.41 6.40
C ARG A 86 -21.11 13.32 7.08
N TYR A 87 -22.15 13.12 6.28
CA TYR A 87 -23.52 12.78 6.67
C TYR A 87 -23.92 11.49 5.97
N TYR A 88 -24.64 10.60 6.65
CA TYR A 88 -24.88 9.23 6.17
C TYR A 88 -26.36 8.92 5.96
N GLN A 89 -26.65 8.08 4.97
CA GLN A 89 -27.93 7.42 4.77
C GLN A 89 -27.70 6.00 4.25
N VAL A 90 -28.68 5.12 4.36
CA VAL A 90 -28.69 3.80 3.74
C VAL A 90 -29.90 3.68 2.84
N VAL A 91 -29.67 3.29 1.58
CA VAL A 91 -30.72 3.01 0.61
C VAL A 91 -31.12 1.54 0.75
N GLU A 92 -32.32 1.28 1.24
CA GLU A 92 -32.93 -0.05 1.29
C GLU A 92 -33.72 -0.30 0.00
N THR A 93 -33.53 -1.45 -0.65
CA THR A 93 -34.31 -1.89 -1.82
C THR A 93 -34.92 -3.25 -1.56
N ILE A 94 -36.25 -3.34 -1.57
CA ILE A 94 -37.01 -4.58 -1.37
C ILE A 94 -37.38 -5.14 -2.76
N PRO A 95 -37.00 -6.37 -3.12
CA PRO A 95 -37.29 -6.94 -4.45
C PRO A 95 -38.73 -7.47 -4.60
N GLU A 96 -39.23 -7.47 -5.83
CA GLU A 96 -40.56 -7.96 -6.21
C GLU A 96 -40.65 -9.51 -6.16
N THR A 97 -41.81 -10.06 -5.77
CA THR A 97 -42.04 -11.51 -5.64
C THR A 97 -43.00 -12.08 -6.71
N PRO A 98 -42.80 -13.28 -7.30
CA PRO A 98 -43.74 -13.88 -8.27
C PRO A 98 -45.04 -14.46 -7.65
N GLY A 99 -46.15 -14.47 -8.40
CA GLY A 99 -47.51 -14.71 -7.86
C GLY A 99 -48.19 -16.09 -8.07
N PHE A 100 -49.42 -16.20 -7.54
CA PHE A 100 -50.30 -17.39 -7.45
C PHE A 100 -50.82 -17.98 -8.79
N SER A 101 -51.39 -19.20 -8.72
CA SER A 101 -52.40 -19.68 -9.68
C SER A 101 -53.76 -19.96 -8.99
N SER A 102 -54.86 -19.53 -9.63
CA SER A 102 -56.24 -19.82 -9.18
C SER A 102 -56.74 -21.14 -9.77
N VAL A 103 -57.46 -21.93 -8.96
CA VAL A 103 -58.12 -23.18 -9.39
C VAL A 103 -59.66 -23.08 -9.46
N MET A 104 -60.27 -21.96 -9.05
CA MET A 104 -61.69 -21.70 -9.32
C MET A 104 -61.88 -21.31 -10.79
N VAL A 105 -62.87 -21.90 -11.47
CA VAL A 105 -63.17 -21.63 -12.88
C VAL A 105 -64.38 -20.71 -12.96
N ASN A 106 -64.35 -19.71 -13.85
CA ASN A 106 -65.35 -18.65 -13.91
C ASN A 106 -65.53 -17.89 -12.56
N GLY A 107 -64.40 -17.60 -11.90
CA GLY A 107 -64.35 -16.91 -10.60
C GLY A 107 -64.81 -15.46 -10.64
N GLY A 108 -64.46 -14.72 -11.70
CA GLY A 108 -64.97 -13.38 -12.02
C GLY A 108 -66.26 -13.38 -12.85
N PHE A 109 -67.00 -14.49 -12.90
CA PHE A 109 -68.33 -14.61 -13.52
C PHE A 109 -68.47 -14.20 -15.01
N GLU A 110 -67.37 -14.00 -15.74
CA GLU A 110 -67.34 -13.56 -17.14
C GLU A 110 -67.96 -14.54 -18.16
N SER A 111 -68.20 -15.81 -17.82
CA SER A 111 -68.99 -16.73 -18.63
C SER A 111 -70.38 -17.01 -18.04
N GLY A 112 -71.39 -17.07 -18.90
CA GLY A 112 -72.79 -17.26 -18.52
C GLY A 112 -73.78 -16.96 -19.63
N THR A 113 -75.07 -17.23 -19.37
CA THR A 113 -76.17 -16.84 -20.27
C THR A 113 -77.24 -16.04 -19.53
N GLY A 114 -77.43 -14.79 -19.95
CA GLY A 114 -78.36 -13.87 -19.28
C GLY A 114 -77.99 -13.66 -17.81
N SER A 115 -78.94 -13.91 -16.91
CA SER A 115 -78.80 -13.75 -15.47
C SER A 115 -78.14 -14.93 -14.74
N VAL A 116 -77.59 -15.91 -15.47
CA VAL A 116 -76.96 -17.12 -14.91
C VAL A 116 -75.49 -17.16 -15.31
N ALA A 117 -74.60 -17.38 -14.33
CA ALA A 117 -73.18 -17.63 -14.57
C ALA A 117 -72.94 -19.13 -14.80
N ASP A 118 -72.05 -19.47 -15.72
CA ASP A 118 -71.70 -20.87 -15.97
C ASP A 118 -71.01 -21.48 -14.74
N ASP A 119 -71.26 -22.77 -14.50
CA ASP A 119 -70.77 -23.57 -13.37
C ASP A 119 -71.17 -23.09 -11.95
N TRP A 120 -72.01 -22.05 -11.85
CA TRP A 120 -72.57 -21.55 -10.59
C TRP A 120 -74.06 -21.87 -10.47
N LEU A 121 -74.46 -22.48 -9.34
CA LEU A 121 -75.84 -22.85 -9.04
C LEU A 121 -76.46 -21.86 -8.05
N ALA A 122 -77.32 -20.97 -8.55
CA ALA A 122 -78.11 -20.03 -7.74
C ALA A 122 -79.38 -20.70 -7.15
N GLY A 123 -79.77 -20.30 -5.95
CA GLY A 123 -80.92 -20.85 -5.22
C GLY A 123 -81.41 -19.97 -4.07
N GLY A 124 -82.41 -20.46 -3.33
CA GLY A 124 -83.14 -19.69 -2.31
C GLY A 124 -84.50 -19.20 -2.80
N SER A 125 -85.22 -18.44 -1.97
CA SER A 125 -86.51 -17.83 -2.36
C SER A 125 -86.34 -16.60 -3.27
N GLN A 126 -85.16 -15.97 -3.24
CA GLN A 126 -84.79 -14.82 -4.05
C GLN A 126 -83.36 -15.03 -4.59
N PRO A 127 -83.15 -15.92 -5.58
CA PRO A 127 -81.81 -16.35 -5.99
C PRO A 127 -80.95 -15.20 -6.55
N PRO A 128 -79.62 -15.19 -6.31
CA PRO A 128 -78.71 -14.22 -6.90
C PRO A 128 -78.68 -14.32 -8.43
N VAL A 129 -78.31 -13.22 -9.08
CA VAL A 129 -78.26 -13.11 -10.55
C VAL A 129 -76.93 -12.55 -11.02
N ARG A 130 -76.43 -13.10 -12.13
CA ARG A 130 -75.32 -12.52 -12.90
C ARG A 130 -75.76 -11.20 -13.52
N THR A 131 -74.94 -10.16 -13.42
CA THR A 131 -75.31 -8.80 -13.86
C THR A 131 -74.09 -7.95 -14.23
N ASP A 132 -74.30 -7.00 -15.13
CA ASP A 132 -73.36 -5.97 -15.60
C ASP A 132 -73.64 -4.58 -14.96
N LEU A 133 -74.31 -4.55 -13.81
CA LEU A 133 -74.70 -3.31 -13.14
C LEU A 133 -73.56 -2.70 -12.30
N ASP A 134 -72.64 -3.54 -11.82
CA ASP A 134 -71.47 -3.19 -11.01
C ASP A 134 -70.53 -4.40 -11.02
N SER A 135 -69.24 -4.18 -11.25
CA SER A 135 -68.16 -5.20 -11.26
C SER A 135 -66.88 -4.54 -10.73
N GLN A 136 -65.90 -5.32 -10.30
CA GLN A 136 -64.66 -4.80 -9.72
C GLN A 136 -63.57 -4.56 -10.78
N THR A 137 -63.46 -5.46 -11.75
CA THR A 137 -62.34 -5.51 -12.71
C THR A 137 -62.83 -5.72 -14.13
N ASP A 138 -63.69 -6.70 -14.36
CA ASP A 138 -64.23 -7.04 -15.69
C ASP A 138 -65.70 -6.58 -15.85
N THR A 139 -66.55 -7.35 -16.54
CA THR A 139 -67.87 -6.89 -17.04
C THR A 139 -69.05 -7.35 -16.19
N TYR A 140 -68.95 -8.49 -15.51
CA TYR A 140 -70.07 -9.17 -14.87
C TYR A 140 -69.75 -9.64 -13.46
N SER A 141 -70.69 -9.45 -12.53
CA SER A 141 -70.60 -9.95 -11.16
C SER A 141 -71.88 -10.68 -10.74
N ILE A 142 -71.87 -11.32 -9.56
CA ILE A 142 -73.08 -11.88 -8.95
C ILE A 142 -73.69 -10.85 -7.99
N ARG A 143 -74.92 -10.43 -8.30
CA ARG A 143 -75.74 -9.59 -7.42
C ARG A 143 -76.74 -10.44 -6.65
N SER A 144 -76.67 -10.38 -5.33
CA SER A 144 -77.68 -10.91 -4.43
C SER A 144 -78.47 -9.75 -3.81
N LYS A 145 -79.81 -9.79 -3.92
CA LYS A 145 -80.71 -8.81 -3.30
C LYS A 145 -81.86 -9.54 -2.61
N VAL A 146 -81.86 -9.52 -1.28
CA VAL A 146 -82.86 -10.18 -0.43
C VAL A 146 -83.72 -9.12 0.25
N LEU A 147 -85.04 -9.16 0.03
CA LEU A 147 -86.01 -8.21 0.58
C LEU A 147 -87.22 -8.93 1.20
N ASN A 148 -87.53 -8.60 2.45
CA ASN A 148 -88.73 -9.07 3.14
C ASN A 148 -89.86 -8.06 3.08
N THR A 149 -90.80 -8.27 2.15
CA THR A 149 -92.05 -7.47 2.04
C THR A 149 -93.13 -7.90 3.05
N SER A 150 -92.86 -8.91 3.87
CA SER A 150 -93.71 -9.38 4.97
C SER A 150 -92.85 -9.99 6.10
N SER A 151 -93.46 -10.41 7.21
CA SER A 151 -92.77 -11.09 8.33
C SER A 151 -92.45 -12.56 8.02
N SER A 152 -91.79 -12.83 6.90
CA SER A 152 -91.33 -14.15 6.45
C SER A 152 -89.92 -14.01 5.89
N ALA A 153 -88.99 -14.80 6.42
CA ALA A 153 -87.58 -14.74 6.04
C ALA A 153 -87.39 -15.20 4.58
N ASN A 154 -86.70 -14.38 3.78
CA ASN A 154 -86.21 -14.76 2.46
C ASN A 154 -84.73 -15.11 2.48
N THR A 155 -84.32 -15.93 1.52
CA THR A 155 -82.94 -16.39 1.39
C THR A 155 -82.49 -16.34 -0.07
N ALA A 156 -81.19 -16.10 -0.25
CA ALA A 156 -80.48 -16.26 -1.50
C ALA A 156 -79.22 -17.10 -1.24
N SER A 157 -78.78 -17.87 -2.22
CA SER A 157 -77.51 -18.59 -2.17
C SER A 157 -76.98 -18.83 -3.56
N PHE A 158 -75.67 -18.95 -3.71
CA PHE A 158 -75.05 -19.48 -4.92
C PHE A 158 -73.84 -20.34 -4.56
N GLU A 159 -73.61 -21.40 -5.31
CA GLU A 159 -72.48 -22.32 -5.10
C GLU A 159 -71.83 -22.80 -6.38
N GLN A 160 -70.53 -23.06 -6.31
CA GLN A 160 -69.77 -23.79 -7.32
C GLN A 160 -69.04 -24.95 -6.65
N LYS A 161 -69.02 -26.09 -7.34
CA LYS A 161 -68.23 -27.28 -7.00
C LYS A 161 -67.12 -27.42 -8.03
N LEU A 162 -65.86 -27.44 -7.60
CA LEU A 162 -64.69 -27.38 -8.49
C LEU A 162 -64.71 -28.49 -9.56
N SER A 163 -65.04 -29.73 -9.18
CA SER A 163 -65.12 -30.85 -10.14
C SER A 163 -66.16 -30.66 -11.24
N THR A 164 -67.21 -29.86 -10.97
CA THR A 164 -68.25 -29.55 -11.96
C THR A 164 -67.76 -28.49 -12.94
N ALA A 165 -66.89 -27.58 -12.50
CA ALA A 165 -66.23 -26.56 -13.32
C ALA A 165 -64.89 -27.03 -13.93
N GLY A 166 -64.53 -28.32 -13.78
CA GLY A 166 -63.34 -28.93 -14.39
C GLY A 166 -62.05 -28.92 -13.55
N SER A 167 -62.09 -28.44 -12.30
CA SER A 167 -60.94 -28.36 -11.39
C SER A 167 -60.96 -29.41 -10.26
N SER A 168 -59.84 -29.55 -9.56
CA SER A 168 -59.69 -30.45 -8.40
C SER A 168 -58.72 -29.85 -7.37
N VAL A 169 -58.68 -30.40 -6.15
CA VAL A 169 -57.76 -29.98 -5.08
C VAL A 169 -56.91 -31.14 -4.58
N THR A 170 -55.71 -30.81 -4.09
CA THR A 170 -54.73 -31.77 -3.57
C THR A 170 -54.84 -31.86 -2.04
N ALA A 171 -55.06 -33.04 -1.49
CA ALA A 171 -55.03 -33.23 -0.04
C ALA A 171 -53.64 -32.89 0.54
N GLY A 172 -53.61 -32.08 1.61
CA GLY A 172 -52.40 -31.59 2.27
C GLY A 172 -51.84 -30.30 1.71
N GLU A 173 -52.35 -29.79 0.57
CA GLU A 173 -51.95 -28.50 0.00
C GLU A 173 -52.68 -27.34 0.69
N THR A 174 -52.01 -26.18 0.79
CA THR A 174 -52.51 -24.97 1.43
C THR A 174 -53.05 -24.01 0.38
N TYR A 175 -54.30 -23.57 0.57
CA TYR A 175 -55.00 -22.66 -0.32
C TYR A 175 -55.26 -21.30 0.35
N VAL A 176 -55.45 -20.28 -0.47
CA VAL A 176 -56.06 -18.99 -0.10
C VAL A 176 -57.40 -18.91 -0.81
N LEU A 177 -58.49 -18.69 -0.07
CA LEU A 177 -59.80 -18.36 -0.64
C LEU A 177 -59.97 -16.86 -0.60
N SER A 178 -60.16 -16.20 -1.75
CA SER A 178 -60.48 -14.77 -1.82
C SER A 178 -61.67 -14.48 -2.72
N TRP A 179 -62.33 -13.35 -2.49
CA TRP A 179 -63.32 -12.75 -3.39
C TRP A 179 -63.46 -11.26 -3.12
N GLN A 180 -63.95 -10.51 -4.10
CA GLN A 180 -64.31 -9.11 -3.97
C GLN A 180 -65.79 -9.01 -3.60
N ALA A 181 -66.13 -8.14 -2.64
CA ALA A 181 -67.52 -7.94 -2.22
C ALA A 181 -67.84 -6.45 -1.98
N LYS A 182 -68.96 -5.99 -2.56
CA LYS A 182 -69.51 -4.64 -2.40
C LYS A 182 -70.93 -4.72 -1.84
N GLN A 183 -71.05 -4.44 -0.55
CA GLN A 183 -72.32 -4.46 0.19
C GLN A 183 -73.03 -3.11 0.03
N VAL A 184 -74.11 -3.10 -0.73
CA VAL A 184 -74.90 -1.89 -1.05
C VAL A 184 -75.94 -1.61 0.04
N SER A 185 -76.55 -2.64 0.63
CA SER A 185 -77.47 -2.47 1.76
C SER A 185 -77.44 -3.64 2.74
N SER A 186 -77.77 -3.34 4.00
CA SER A 186 -77.91 -4.32 5.10
C SER A 186 -78.81 -3.73 6.19
N VAL A 187 -80.10 -3.68 5.91
CA VAL A 187 -81.16 -3.16 6.79
C VAL A 187 -81.70 -4.29 7.66
N GLY A 188 -81.71 -4.06 8.98
CA GLY A 188 -82.24 -4.99 9.96
C GLY A 188 -81.31 -6.17 10.22
N SER A 189 -81.82 -7.39 10.07
CA SER A 189 -81.15 -8.65 10.40
C SER A 189 -80.55 -9.39 9.20
N TYR A 190 -80.09 -8.63 8.19
CA TYR A 190 -79.37 -9.19 7.04
C TYR A 190 -78.00 -9.76 7.44
N VAL A 191 -77.69 -10.97 6.98
CA VAL A 191 -76.40 -11.63 7.19
C VAL A 191 -75.89 -12.25 5.90
N GLN A 192 -74.60 -12.05 5.64
CA GLN A 192 -73.85 -12.66 4.54
C GLN A 192 -72.90 -13.71 5.09
N GLN A 193 -72.89 -14.90 4.49
CA GLN A 193 -72.06 -16.02 4.95
C GLN A 193 -71.46 -16.79 3.77
N TYR A 194 -70.32 -17.43 4.02
CA TYR A 194 -69.73 -18.42 3.12
C TYR A 194 -69.47 -19.74 3.85
N ASP A 195 -69.40 -20.84 3.12
CA ASP A 195 -68.94 -22.14 3.62
C ASP A 195 -68.09 -22.81 2.53
N LEU A 196 -66.82 -23.10 2.84
CA LEU A 196 -65.96 -23.90 1.99
C LEU A 196 -65.99 -25.35 2.49
N GLN A 197 -66.51 -26.24 1.66
CA GLN A 197 -66.71 -27.65 1.96
C GLN A 197 -65.71 -28.50 1.16
N TRP A 198 -64.83 -29.22 1.85
CA TRP A 198 -63.90 -30.16 1.25
C TRP A 198 -64.59 -31.50 1.02
N LEU A 199 -64.52 -32.03 -0.21
CA LEU A 199 -65.29 -33.20 -0.64
C LEU A 199 -64.36 -34.36 -1.02
N ASN A 200 -64.79 -35.58 -0.70
CA ASN A 200 -64.16 -36.81 -1.21
C ASN A 200 -64.64 -37.13 -2.63
N SER A 201 -64.03 -38.15 -3.24
CA SER A 201 -64.33 -38.59 -4.61
C SER A 201 -65.76 -39.08 -4.84
N SER A 202 -66.51 -39.41 -3.78
CA SER A 202 -67.94 -39.73 -3.84
C SER A 202 -68.86 -38.51 -3.65
N GLY A 203 -68.29 -37.31 -3.50
CA GLY A 203 -69.01 -36.06 -3.24
C GLY A 203 -69.47 -35.86 -1.79
N GLY A 204 -69.02 -36.68 -0.84
CA GLY A 204 -69.32 -36.51 0.58
C GLY A 204 -68.38 -35.51 1.25
N ILE A 205 -68.92 -34.68 2.16
CA ILE A 205 -68.13 -33.68 2.90
C ILE A 205 -67.16 -34.39 3.86
N VAL A 206 -65.86 -34.09 3.71
CA VAL A 206 -64.76 -34.55 4.58
C VAL A 206 -64.57 -33.58 5.74
N SER A 207 -64.54 -32.28 5.44
CA SER A 207 -64.64 -31.19 6.42
C SER A 207 -65.22 -29.95 5.76
N SER A 208 -65.62 -28.97 6.57
CA SER A 208 -66.25 -27.74 6.12
C SER A 208 -65.90 -26.63 7.10
N THR A 209 -65.78 -25.39 6.62
CA THR A 209 -65.62 -24.21 7.51
C THR A 209 -66.89 -23.94 8.34
N GLY A 210 -68.03 -24.50 7.92
CA GLY A 210 -69.35 -24.06 8.33
C GLY A 210 -69.69 -22.69 7.74
N LEU A 211 -70.91 -22.22 8.00
CA LEU A 211 -71.35 -20.89 7.59
C LEU A 211 -70.65 -19.80 8.40
N GLN A 212 -69.56 -19.28 7.86
CA GLN A 212 -68.78 -18.19 8.41
C GLN A 212 -69.34 -16.84 7.93
N PRO A 213 -69.58 -15.86 8.82
CA PRO A 213 -70.03 -14.55 8.41
C PRO A 213 -68.89 -13.76 7.74
N TYR A 214 -69.25 -12.89 6.81
CA TYR A 214 -68.36 -11.85 6.28
C TYR A 214 -69.12 -10.54 6.09
N SER A 215 -68.39 -9.43 5.96
CA SER A 215 -68.93 -8.15 5.54
C SER A 215 -68.43 -7.86 4.12
N GLY A 216 -69.31 -7.41 3.23
CA GLY A 216 -68.83 -6.75 2.02
C GLY A 216 -68.43 -5.31 2.34
N GLY A 217 -67.68 -4.67 1.44
CA GLY A 217 -67.31 -3.27 1.58
C GLY A 217 -68.54 -2.39 1.46
N SER A 218 -68.79 -1.54 2.46
CA SER A 218 -70.02 -0.75 2.58
C SER A 218 -70.12 0.33 1.49
N GLY A 219 -70.68 -0.03 0.34
CA GLY A 219 -70.77 0.82 -0.87
C GLY A 219 -69.51 0.86 -1.74
N ILE A 220 -68.45 0.15 -1.38
CA ILE A 220 -67.18 0.04 -2.14
C ILE A 220 -66.78 -1.43 -2.29
N TRP A 221 -66.06 -1.76 -3.36
CA TRP A 221 -65.46 -3.08 -3.50
C TRP A 221 -64.34 -3.25 -2.48
N SER A 222 -64.31 -4.41 -1.80
CA SER A 222 -63.25 -4.80 -0.88
C SER A 222 -63.01 -6.29 -0.96
N GLU A 223 -61.73 -6.70 -0.91
CA GLU A 223 -61.38 -8.11 -0.85
C GLU A 223 -61.72 -8.71 0.52
N VAL A 224 -62.32 -9.89 0.50
CA VAL A 224 -62.35 -10.82 1.61
C VAL A 224 -61.37 -11.93 1.27
N SER A 225 -60.37 -12.17 2.12
CA SER A 225 -59.31 -13.17 1.87
C SER A 225 -59.08 -14.02 3.11
N ILE A 226 -59.03 -15.33 2.91
CA ILE A 226 -58.96 -16.38 3.93
C ILE A 226 -57.74 -17.26 3.61
N PRO A 227 -56.55 -16.92 4.11
CA PRO A 227 -55.33 -17.69 3.87
C PRO A 227 -55.22 -18.92 4.80
N GLY A 228 -54.32 -19.84 4.45
CA GLY A 228 -53.96 -20.96 5.32
C GLY A 228 -54.96 -22.13 5.32
N LEU A 229 -55.81 -22.23 4.30
CA LEU A 229 -56.84 -23.27 4.17
C LEU A 229 -56.21 -24.57 3.66
N VAL A 230 -55.82 -25.46 4.57
CA VAL A 230 -55.23 -26.76 4.22
C VAL A 230 -56.32 -27.78 3.86
N ALA A 231 -56.25 -28.35 2.66
CA ALA A 231 -57.17 -29.40 2.23
C ALA A 231 -56.95 -30.69 3.07
N PRO A 232 -57.98 -31.26 3.71
CA PRO A 232 -57.81 -32.40 4.61
C PRO A 232 -57.47 -33.70 3.87
N ALA A 233 -56.87 -34.66 4.58
CA ALA A 233 -56.59 -35.98 4.04
C ALA A 233 -57.87 -36.65 3.49
N GLY A 234 -57.84 -37.03 2.21
CA GLY A 234 -58.97 -37.65 1.51
C GLY A 234 -59.92 -36.66 0.81
N ALA A 235 -59.66 -35.35 0.85
CA ALA A 235 -60.27 -34.40 -0.07
C ALA A 235 -59.69 -34.57 -1.49
N THR A 236 -60.55 -34.52 -2.50
CA THR A 236 -60.17 -34.52 -3.92
C THR A 236 -60.86 -33.40 -4.71
N ASP A 237 -61.77 -32.68 -4.07
CA ASP A 237 -62.66 -31.69 -4.64
C ASP A 237 -63.11 -30.71 -3.55
N ALA A 238 -63.63 -29.54 -3.91
CA ALA A 238 -64.18 -28.58 -2.97
C ALA A 238 -65.44 -27.91 -3.54
N LYS A 239 -66.33 -27.48 -2.64
CA LYS A 239 -67.51 -26.68 -2.97
C LYS A 239 -67.53 -25.41 -2.11
N LEU A 240 -67.63 -24.27 -2.77
CA LEU A 240 -67.83 -22.98 -2.13
C LEU A 240 -69.31 -22.62 -2.20
N PHE A 241 -69.94 -22.36 -1.05
CA PHE A 241 -71.35 -22.00 -0.92
C PHE A 241 -71.49 -20.63 -0.25
N PHE A 242 -72.08 -19.67 -0.94
CA PHE A 242 -72.45 -18.37 -0.39
C PHE A 242 -73.92 -18.34 -0.02
N ARG A 243 -74.25 -17.68 1.09
CA ARG A 243 -75.60 -17.59 1.64
C ARG A 243 -75.91 -16.18 2.15
N PHE A 244 -77.08 -15.69 1.79
CA PHE A 244 -77.62 -14.40 2.20
C PHE A 244 -79.00 -14.61 2.80
N VAL A 245 -79.22 -14.10 4.00
CA VAL A 245 -80.48 -14.27 4.72
C VAL A 245 -80.88 -12.99 5.41
N THR A 246 -82.18 -12.80 5.53
CA THR A 246 -82.81 -11.82 6.43
C THR A 246 -83.62 -12.59 7.47
N GLY A 247 -83.67 -12.13 8.72
CA GLY A 247 -84.63 -12.62 9.70
C GLY A 247 -86.06 -12.26 9.29
N ALA A 248 -87.07 -12.91 9.87
CA ALA A 248 -88.48 -12.82 9.46
C ALA A 248 -89.18 -11.49 9.87
N ILE A 249 -88.55 -10.36 9.57
CA ILE A 249 -88.97 -9.00 9.89
C ILE A 249 -89.33 -8.29 8.58
N SER A 250 -90.49 -7.63 8.55
CA SER A 250 -90.95 -6.89 7.38
C SER A 250 -90.17 -5.58 7.23
N GLY A 251 -89.57 -5.36 6.06
CA GLY A 251 -88.70 -4.22 5.77
C GLY A 251 -87.20 -4.51 5.91
N ASP A 252 -86.80 -5.71 6.35
CA ASP A 252 -85.41 -6.14 6.29
C ASP A 252 -85.00 -6.35 4.83
N GLU A 253 -83.82 -5.82 4.48
CA GLU A 253 -83.27 -5.85 3.12
C GLU A 253 -81.75 -6.00 3.18
N GLY A 254 -81.16 -6.75 2.26
CA GLY A 254 -79.75 -6.66 1.98
C GLY A 254 -79.42 -6.83 0.51
N GLU A 255 -78.38 -6.13 0.07
CA GLU A 255 -77.91 -6.16 -1.31
C GLU A 255 -76.38 -6.18 -1.33
N VAL A 256 -75.81 -7.09 -2.11
CA VAL A 256 -74.36 -7.24 -2.32
C VAL A 256 -74.08 -7.60 -3.78
N PHE A 257 -72.94 -7.12 -4.26
CA PHE A 257 -72.29 -7.60 -5.48
C PHE A 257 -71.01 -8.36 -5.09
N ILE A 258 -70.76 -9.49 -5.74
CA ILE A 258 -69.59 -10.35 -5.50
C ILE A 258 -68.92 -10.63 -6.84
N ASP A 259 -67.59 -10.53 -6.84
CA ASP A 259 -66.74 -10.62 -8.02
C ASP A 259 -65.40 -11.31 -7.66
N GLU A 260 -64.59 -11.66 -8.65
CA GLU A 260 -63.21 -12.18 -8.50
C GLU A 260 -63.03 -13.30 -7.46
N VAL A 261 -63.91 -14.30 -7.48
CA VAL A 261 -63.85 -15.44 -6.54
C VAL A 261 -62.73 -16.40 -6.92
N ALA A 262 -61.69 -16.49 -6.11
CA ALA A 262 -60.54 -17.35 -6.32
C ALA A 262 -60.31 -18.31 -5.14
N LEU A 263 -59.93 -19.55 -5.45
CA LEU A 263 -59.26 -20.45 -4.51
C LEU A 263 -57.90 -20.74 -5.15
N SER A 264 -56.81 -20.28 -4.53
CA SER A 264 -55.50 -20.19 -5.17
C SER A 264 -54.42 -20.92 -4.39
N THR A 265 -53.42 -21.45 -5.10
CA THR A 265 -52.19 -22.03 -4.52
C THR A 265 -50.99 -21.10 -4.77
N GLY A 266 -50.12 -20.97 -3.76
CA GLY A 266 -48.98 -20.05 -3.77
C GLY A 266 -49.04 -18.97 -2.68
N GLY A 267 -48.35 -17.85 -2.91
CA GLY A 267 -48.35 -16.64 -2.08
C GLY A 267 -48.47 -15.37 -2.92
N ALA A 268 -48.75 -14.23 -2.28
CA ALA A 268 -49.00 -12.96 -2.98
C ALA A 268 -47.72 -12.30 -3.52
N PRO A 269 -47.73 -11.77 -4.76
CA PRO A 269 -46.67 -10.91 -5.25
C PRO A 269 -46.71 -9.55 -4.53
N ILE A 270 -45.56 -9.08 -4.06
CA ILE A 270 -45.39 -7.77 -3.42
C ILE A 270 -44.58 -6.87 -4.37
N PRO A 271 -45.01 -5.64 -4.69
CA PRO A 271 -44.21 -4.69 -5.46
C PRO A 271 -42.91 -4.33 -4.72
N GLY A 272 -41.81 -4.12 -5.45
CA GLY A 272 -40.57 -3.66 -4.84
C GLY A 272 -40.66 -2.22 -4.32
N GLU A 273 -40.06 -1.96 -3.15
CA GLU A 273 -40.00 -0.64 -2.50
C GLU A 273 -38.54 -0.16 -2.35
N THR A 274 -38.31 1.15 -2.38
CA THR A 274 -37.01 1.75 -2.06
C THR A 274 -37.16 2.77 -0.95
N ASN A 275 -36.46 2.56 0.16
CA ASN A 275 -36.52 3.40 1.37
C ASN A 275 -35.14 4.02 1.68
N PHE A 276 -35.13 5.13 2.41
CA PHE A 276 -33.92 5.77 2.91
C PHE A 276 -33.92 5.74 4.45
N ILE A 277 -32.90 5.12 5.03
CA ILE A 277 -32.73 4.93 6.47
C ILE A 277 -31.59 5.82 6.96
N GLU A 278 -31.82 6.62 8.01
CA GLU A 278 -30.73 7.28 8.75
C GLU A 278 -30.08 6.26 9.70
N PRO A 279 -28.80 5.87 9.53
CA PRO A 279 -28.14 4.93 10.42
C PRO A 279 -27.86 5.56 11.78
N THR A 280 -27.93 4.77 12.86
CA THR A 280 -27.49 5.21 14.18
C THR A 280 -25.97 5.24 14.23
N SER A 281 -25.38 6.38 14.59
CA SER A 281 -23.93 6.56 14.69
C SER A 281 -23.45 6.45 16.14
N THR A 282 -22.46 5.61 16.39
CA THR A 282 -21.79 5.43 17.69
C THR A 282 -20.31 5.70 17.54
N ALA A 283 -19.70 6.52 18.40
CA ALA A 283 -18.26 6.77 18.31
C ALA A 283 -17.46 5.49 18.61
N VAL A 284 -16.36 5.28 17.87
CA VAL A 284 -15.41 4.18 18.06
C VAL A 284 -13.99 4.68 17.81
N LEU A 285 -13.00 3.93 18.29
CA LEU A 285 -11.60 4.13 17.94
C LEU A 285 -11.09 2.88 17.21
N LYS A 286 -10.37 3.04 16.11
CA LYS A 286 -9.51 1.98 15.58
C LYS A 286 -8.22 2.00 16.37
N ALA A 287 -7.70 0.84 16.73
CA ALA A 287 -6.33 0.69 17.20
C ALA A 287 -5.61 -0.27 16.24
N GLU A 288 -4.52 0.18 15.63
CA GLU A 288 -3.79 -0.57 14.59
C GLU A 288 -2.35 -0.84 15.02
N TRP A 289 -1.77 -1.95 14.56
CA TRP A 289 -0.36 -2.28 14.76
C TRP A 289 0.18 -3.12 13.60
N GLU A 290 1.46 -2.95 13.27
CA GLU A 290 2.17 -3.88 12.39
C GLU A 290 2.28 -5.25 13.05
N SER A 291 2.00 -6.31 12.29
CA SER A 291 1.98 -7.69 12.78
C SER A 291 2.99 -8.57 12.05
N VAL A 292 3.58 -9.50 12.77
CA VAL A 292 4.45 -10.54 12.20
C VAL A 292 3.59 -11.74 11.81
N LEU A 293 3.84 -12.28 10.62
CA LEU A 293 3.19 -13.49 10.11
C LEU A 293 3.28 -14.64 11.12
N GLY A 294 2.12 -15.21 11.48
CA GLY A 294 2.00 -16.34 12.42
C GLY A 294 2.01 -15.97 13.91
N VAL A 295 2.33 -14.74 14.29
CA VAL A 295 2.42 -14.33 15.70
C VAL A 295 1.03 -14.08 16.30
N GLN A 296 0.79 -14.55 17.53
CA GLN A 296 -0.49 -14.40 18.23
C GLN A 296 -0.54 -13.10 19.03
N TYR A 297 -1.36 -12.14 18.60
CA TYR A 297 -1.62 -10.86 19.26
C TYR A 297 -2.94 -10.92 20.02
N GLN A 298 -2.91 -10.58 21.31
CA GLN A 298 -4.08 -10.51 22.19
C GLN A 298 -4.30 -9.06 22.65
N PRO A 299 -5.21 -8.31 22.02
CA PRO A 299 -5.67 -7.02 22.52
C PRO A 299 -6.39 -7.17 23.87
N LEU A 300 -6.10 -6.25 24.79
CA LEU A 300 -6.51 -6.29 26.20
C LEU A 300 -6.92 -4.89 26.68
N LEU A 301 -8.05 -4.79 27.37
CA LEU A 301 -8.52 -3.57 28.02
C LEU A 301 -8.39 -3.60 29.55
N SER A 302 -8.24 -2.42 30.14
CA SER A 302 -8.44 -2.13 31.56
C SER A 302 -9.14 -0.78 31.76
N SER A 303 -9.85 -0.62 32.87
CA SER A 303 -10.45 0.66 33.30
C SER A 303 -9.63 1.43 34.35
N ASP A 304 -8.55 0.83 34.87
CA ASP A 304 -7.64 1.44 35.85
C ASP A 304 -6.19 0.91 35.67
N LEU A 305 -5.19 1.68 36.06
CA LEU A 305 -3.79 1.28 36.16
C LEU A 305 -3.35 0.98 37.60
N GLY A 306 -4.21 1.24 38.59
CA GLY A 306 -3.95 1.04 40.02
C GLY A 306 -4.07 -0.40 40.50
N VAL A 307 -2.94 -1.10 40.60
CA VAL A 307 -2.66 -2.28 41.46
C VAL A 307 -3.78 -3.35 41.58
N ALA A 308 -3.61 -4.45 40.82
CA ALA A 308 -4.20 -5.77 41.04
C ALA A 308 -5.68 -6.01 40.63
N ASP A 309 -6.14 -5.42 39.52
CA ASP A 309 -7.33 -5.88 38.78
C ASP A 309 -6.96 -6.36 37.35
N PRO A 310 -7.77 -7.24 36.72
CA PRO A 310 -7.34 -8.00 35.54
C PRO A 310 -7.57 -7.28 34.21
N TRP A 311 -6.54 -7.30 33.36
CA TRP A 311 -6.69 -7.04 31.93
C TRP A 311 -7.65 -8.06 31.29
N SER A 312 -8.66 -7.59 30.56
CA SER A 312 -9.65 -8.44 29.89
C SER A 312 -9.42 -8.48 28.38
N PRO A 313 -9.50 -9.66 27.72
CA PRO A 313 -9.52 -9.76 26.27
C PRO A 313 -10.61 -8.89 25.65
N LEU A 314 -10.23 -8.00 24.73
CA LEU A 314 -11.18 -7.23 23.92
C LEU A 314 -11.86 -8.13 22.88
N ASN A 315 -11.09 -9.04 22.31
CA ASN A 315 -11.46 -10.01 21.29
C ASN A 315 -10.65 -11.31 21.46
N SER A 316 -10.91 -12.30 20.61
CA SER A 316 -10.03 -13.47 20.46
C SER A 316 -8.62 -13.04 20.02
N PRO A 317 -7.57 -13.87 20.27
CA PRO A 317 -6.27 -13.66 19.67
C PRO A 317 -6.35 -13.51 18.15
N ILE A 318 -5.62 -12.53 17.63
CA ILE A 318 -5.40 -12.26 16.21
C ILE A 318 -4.09 -12.95 15.83
N THR A 319 -4.11 -13.73 14.75
CA THR A 319 -2.87 -14.21 14.14
C THR A 319 -2.39 -13.12 13.20
N GLY A 320 -1.16 -12.62 13.38
CA GLY A 320 -0.54 -11.69 12.44
C GLY A 320 -0.32 -12.33 11.08
N ASP A 321 -0.38 -11.52 10.04
CA ASP A 321 -0.30 -11.90 8.63
C ASP A 321 0.88 -11.23 7.91
N GLY A 322 1.78 -10.56 8.64
CA GLY A 322 2.84 -9.73 8.06
C GLY A 322 2.39 -8.30 7.75
N GLY A 323 1.07 -8.02 7.81
CA GLY A 323 0.48 -6.71 7.54
C GLY A 323 0.02 -5.97 8.81
N ILE A 324 -0.74 -4.91 8.59
CA ILE A 324 -1.35 -4.11 9.67
C ILE A 324 -2.58 -4.85 10.20
N GLN A 325 -2.53 -5.24 11.47
CA GLN A 325 -3.68 -5.74 12.21
C GLN A 325 -4.37 -4.61 12.95
N SER A 326 -5.68 -4.76 13.18
CA SER A 326 -6.46 -3.75 13.89
C SER A 326 -7.54 -4.33 14.78
N VAL A 327 -7.92 -3.57 15.79
CA VAL A 327 -9.08 -3.85 16.66
C VAL A 327 -9.87 -2.57 16.88
N THR A 328 -11.20 -2.68 16.85
CA THR A 328 -12.07 -1.55 17.17
C THR A 328 -12.35 -1.52 18.67
N VAL A 329 -12.06 -0.39 19.29
CA VAL A 329 -12.27 -0.11 20.71
C VAL A 329 -13.57 0.69 20.88
N PRO A 330 -14.51 0.25 21.73
CA PRO A 330 -15.75 0.98 21.97
C PRO A 330 -15.45 2.31 22.70
N PHE A 331 -15.99 3.41 22.19
CA PHE A 331 -15.88 4.71 22.86
C PHE A 331 -16.78 4.73 24.10
N THR A 332 -16.22 4.96 25.29
CA THR A 332 -16.99 5.04 26.54
C THR A 332 -16.78 6.38 27.24
N SER A 333 -17.67 6.72 28.17
CA SER A 333 -17.58 7.96 28.97
C SER A 333 -16.49 7.93 30.05
N SER A 334 -15.71 6.85 30.14
CA SER A 334 -14.68 6.63 31.16
C SER A 334 -13.33 6.35 30.47
N PRO A 335 -12.19 6.69 31.11
CA PRO A 335 -10.87 6.32 30.58
C PRO A 335 -10.77 4.80 30.43
N LEU A 336 -10.29 4.37 29.27
CA LEU A 336 -9.87 3.00 29.01
C LEU A 336 -8.37 2.98 28.72
N PHE A 337 -7.73 1.89 29.10
CA PHE A 337 -6.33 1.59 28.81
C PHE A 337 -6.30 0.37 27.90
N LEU A 338 -5.67 0.50 26.74
CA LEU A 338 -5.46 -0.59 25.79
C LEU A 338 -3.99 -1.01 25.82
N ARG A 339 -3.76 -2.31 25.66
CA ARG A 339 -2.48 -2.89 25.24
C ARG A 339 -2.72 -4.07 24.31
N VAL A 340 -1.72 -4.44 23.53
CA VAL A 340 -1.70 -5.70 22.78
C VAL A 340 -0.57 -6.56 23.34
N GLN A 341 -0.89 -7.80 23.73
CA GLN A 341 0.07 -8.76 24.26
C GLN A 341 0.41 -9.80 23.18
N TYR A 342 1.68 -10.08 22.97
CA TYR A 342 2.19 -11.08 22.02
C TYR A 342 3.31 -11.90 22.70
N PRO A 343 3.83 -13.00 22.10
CA PRO A 343 4.92 -13.78 22.67
C PRO A 343 6.20 -12.96 22.80
N ASP A 344 6.94 -13.15 23.90
CA ASP A 344 8.12 -12.34 24.24
C ASP A 344 9.29 -12.47 23.23
N GLU A 345 9.29 -13.53 22.42
CA GLU A 345 10.26 -13.80 21.36
C GLU A 345 9.59 -14.39 20.10
N VAL A 346 9.64 -13.65 18.99
CA VAL A 346 9.85 -14.29 17.69
C VAL A 346 11.32 -14.67 17.66
N SER A 347 11.63 -15.95 17.78
CA SER A 347 13.00 -16.44 17.67
C SER A 347 13.45 -16.35 16.22
N LEU A 348 13.88 -15.15 15.80
CA LEU A 348 14.63 -14.98 14.57
C LEU A 348 15.91 -15.82 14.66
N ALA A 349 16.30 -16.46 13.56
CA ALA A 349 17.55 -17.23 13.49
C ALA A 349 18.82 -16.35 13.60
N VAL A 350 18.66 -15.04 13.78
CA VAL A 350 19.71 -14.02 13.77
C VAL A 350 19.44 -12.96 14.83
N ILE A 351 20.50 -12.25 15.25
CA ILE A 351 20.41 -11.10 16.14
C ILE A 351 20.22 -9.82 15.31
N PRO A 352 19.24 -8.94 15.60
CA PRO A 352 19.02 -7.70 14.85
C PRO A 352 20.21 -6.73 14.91
N LEU A 353 20.63 -6.17 13.76
CA LEU A 353 21.76 -5.23 13.68
C LEU A 353 21.56 -4.01 14.58
N PHE A 354 20.32 -3.52 14.64
CA PHE A 354 19.92 -2.36 15.42
C PHE A 354 18.71 -2.71 16.28
N SER A 355 18.63 -2.10 17.47
CA SER A 355 17.61 -2.38 18.48
C SER A 355 17.32 -1.13 19.32
N PRO A 356 16.31 -1.13 20.22
CA PRO A 356 16.12 -0.06 21.20
C PRO A 356 17.34 0.24 22.10
N SER A 357 18.36 -0.64 22.13
CA SER A 357 19.62 -0.42 22.85
C SER A 357 20.73 0.24 22.01
N THR A 358 20.52 0.41 20.71
CA THR A 358 21.46 1.12 19.82
C THR A 358 21.58 2.59 20.25
N THR A 359 22.80 3.10 20.31
CA THR A 359 23.04 4.53 20.53
C THR A 359 22.67 5.32 19.27
N LEU A 360 21.65 6.16 19.37
CA LEU A 360 21.11 6.94 18.25
C LEU A 360 21.71 8.35 18.22
N GLU A 361 21.91 8.89 17.02
CA GLU A 361 22.27 10.30 16.81
C GLU A 361 21.04 11.22 16.97
N PRO A 362 21.23 12.52 17.27
CA PRO A 362 20.12 13.44 17.49
C PRO A 362 19.17 13.54 16.29
N GLU A 363 17.87 13.63 16.56
CA GLU A 363 16.84 13.76 15.51
C GLU A 363 17.09 14.98 14.60
N THR A 364 16.89 14.79 13.29
CA THR A 364 16.92 15.88 12.31
C THR A 364 15.64 16.74 12.33
N THR A 365 14.56 16.27 12.94
CA THR A 365 13.33 17.05 13.16
C THR A 365 12.89 16.92 14.60
N VAL A 366 12.65 18.06 15.26
CA VAL A 366 12.24 18.15 16.66
C VAL A 366 10.97 18.99 16.77
N ASP A 367 9.87 18.35 17.17
CA ASP A 367 8.64 19.05 17.55
C ASP A 367 8.77 19.60 18.97
N THR A 368 8.61 20.92 19.12
CA THR A 368 8.63 21.61 20.42
C THR A 368 7.32 22.37 20.64
N PRO A 369 6.98 22.72 21.90
CA PRO A 369 5.78 23.52 22.20
C PRO A 369 5.70 24.90 21.53
N THR A 370 6.79 25.40 20.92
CA THR A 370 6.87 26.76 20.35
C THR A 370 7.39 26.81 18.91
N ALA A 371 7.94 25.72 18.38
CA ALA A 371 8.37 25.60 16.99
C ALA A 371 8.47 24.13 16.53
N LEU A 372 8.31 23.88 15.23
CA LEU A 372 8.91 22.74 14.57
C LEU A 372 10.35 23.12 14.20
N ILE A 373 11.34 22.30 14.57
CA ILE A 373 12.75 22.58 14.28
C ILE A 373 13.31 21.50 13.35
N THR A 374 13.92 21.90 12.24
CA THR A 374 14.55 20.99 11.27
C THR A 374 16.04 21.29 11.16
N TYR A 375 16.87 20.25 11.22
CA TYR A 375 18.33 20.27 11.13
C TYR A 375 18.79 19.57 9.86
N VAL A 376 19.58 20.24 9.03
CA VAL A 376 20.12 19.68 7.78
C VAL A 376 21.56 20.13 7.53
N GLY A 377 22.39 19.22 7.04
CA GLY A 377 23.74 19.51 6.58
C GLY A 377 23.76 19.85 5.10
N ASP A 378 24.63 20.77 4.69
CA ASP A 378 24.81 21.13 3.27
C ASP A 378 26.29 21.41 2.93
N ARG A 379 26.59 21.50 1.64
CA ARG A 379 27.92 21.72 1.06
C ARG A 379 27.94 22.94 0.15
N ALA A 380 29.14 23.52 0.02
CA ALA A 380 29.41 24.51 -1.01
C ALA A 380 29.26 23.91 -2.43
N ARG A 381 28.62 24.68 -3.31
CA ARG A 381 28.41 24.41 -4.74
C ARG A 381 28.93 25.56 -5.61
N ASP A 382 29.14 25.28 -6.90
CA ASP A 382 29.83 26.21 -7.79
C ASP A 382 28.88 27.21 -8.47
N ARG A 383 27.62 26.82 -8.73
CA ARG A 383 26.52 27.58 -9.37
C ARG A 383 25.15 27.32 -8.70
N HIS A 384 24.06 27.84 -9.29
CA HIS A 384 22.68 27.56 -8.86
C HIS A 384 22.11 26.28 -9.49
N ALA A 385 21.11 25.67 -8.86
CA ALA A 385 20.52 24.38 -9.25
C ALA A 385 19.99 24.30 -10.70
N ARG A 386 19.57 25.44 -11.25
CA ARG A 386 18.89 25.55 -12.55
C ARG A 386 19.76 26.18 -13.66
N GLU A 387 21.03 26.51 -13.40
CA GLU A 387 21.93 27.06 -14.44
C GLU A 387 22.57 25.93 -15.29
N ASP A 388 21.76 25.20 -16.04
CA ASP A 388 22.18 24.02 -16.82
C ASP A 388 23.26 24.32 -17.87
N GLN A 389 23.26 25.54 -18.42
CA GLN A 389 24.25 26.06 -19.37
C GLN A 389 25.69 26.09 -18.85
N PHE A 390 25.90 25.95 -17.53
CA PHE A 390 27.24 25.87 -16.94
C PHE A 390 27.64 24.46 -16.52
N GLN A 391 26.70 23.53 -16.36
CA GLN A 391 26.94 22.14 -15.88
C GLN A 391 27.87 22.13 -14.66
N ALA A 392 27.51 22.92 -13.64
CA ALA A 392 28.42 23.32 -12.57
C ALA A 392 27.77 23.39 -11.17
N TYR A 393 26.79 22.54 -10.88
CA TYR A 393 26.06 22.53 -9.60
C TYR A 393 26.26 21.24 -8.79
N ASP A 394 26.23 20.08 -9.45
CA ASP A 394 26.30 18.77 -8.81
C ASP A 394 27.72 18.22 -8.70
N HIS A 395 28.69 18.67 -9.50
CA HIS A 395 30.09 18.31 -9.28
C HIS A 395 30.62 18.77 -7.91
N TYR A 396 31.81 18.25 -7.56
CA TYR A 396 32.50 18.56 -6.31
C TYR A 396 33.69 19.51 -6.54
N LEU A 397 33.78 20.51 -5.67
CA LEU A 397 34.79 21.56 -5.69
C LEU A 397 36.17 21.00 -5.36
N THR A 398 37.25 21.54 -5.92
CA THR A 398 38.58 21.22 -5.36
C THR A 398 38.64 21.61 -3.88
N TRP A 399 39.21 20.72 -3.05
CA TRP A 399 39.25 20.86 -1.59
C TRP A 399 37.87 20.86 -0.90
N TYR A 400 36.87 20.17 -1.45
CA TYR A 400 35.49 20.10 -0.91
C TYR A 400 35.39 19.67 0.57
N TRP A 401 36.35 18.90 1.08
CA TRP A 401 36.41 18.47 2.49
C TRP A 401 36.95 19.54 3.45
N GLU A 402 37.51 20.64 2.97
CA GLU A 402 38.02 21.72 3.81
C GLU A 402 37.05 22.91 3.82
N GLN A 403 36.57 23.27 5.01
CA GLN A 403 35.89 24.55 5.29
C GLN A 403 34.55 24.80 4.55
N ARG A 404 34.01 23.78 3.85
CA ARG A 404 32.95 23.91 2.84
C ARG A 404 31.63 23.21 3.19
N THR A 405 31.48 22.76 4.42
CA THR A 405 30.21 22.25 4.95
C THR A 405 29.55 23.27 5.86
N VAL A 406 28.22 23.22 5.93
CA VAL A 406 27.37 24.08 6.75
C VAL A 406 26.34 23.23 7.48
N SER A 407 26.05 23.60 8.72
CA SER A 407 24.93 23.07 9.51
C SER A 407 23.80 24.10 9.51
N ILE A 408 22.61 23.71 9.09
CA ILE A 408 21.43 24.57 8.97
C ILE A 408 20.39 24.12 10.02
N GLU A 409 19.81 25.07 10.72
CA GLU A 409 18.70 24.92 11.67
C GLU A 409 17.55 25.83 11.22
N ILE A 410 16.41 25.25 10.89
CA ILE A 410 15.18 25.94 10.51
C ILE A 410 14.21 25.86 11.68
N ILE A 411 13.91 27.00 12.30
CA ILE A 411 12.98 27.13 13.43
C ILE A 411 11.68 27.71 12.90
N ASP A 412 10.70 26.84 12.63
CA ASP A 412 9.36 27.22 12.18
C ASP A 412 8.41 27.40 13.36
N ARG A 413 8.12 28.67 13.69
CA ARG A 413 7.15 29.02 14.73
C ARG A 413 5.73 29.03 14.21
N VAL A 414 5.52 29.18 12.89
CA VAL A 414 4.20 29.18 12.23
C VAL A 414 3.51 27.84 12.44
N ALA A 415 4.28 26.74 12.39
CA ALA A 415 3.86 25.39 12.76
C ALA A 415 3.18 25.29 14.15
N LYS A 416 3.49 26.21 15.07
CA LYS A 416 2.94 26.27 16.44
C LYS A 416 2.19 27.59 16.73
N GLY A 417 1.66 28.25 15.68
CA GLY A 417 0.84 29.46 15.81
C GLY A 417 1.61 30.78 16.01
N GLY A 418 2.93 30.75 15.83
CA GLY A 418 3.77 31.94 15.68
C GLY A 418 3.66 32.58 14.30
N SER A 419 4.57 33.52 13.99
CA SER A 419 4.46 34.43 12.83
C SER A 419 5.65 34.40 11.87
N ASP A 420 6.67 33.61 12.14
CA ASP A 420 7.96 33.69 11.46
C ASP A 420 8.68 32.34 11.42
N ILE A 421 9.64 32.25 10.48
CA ILE A 421 10.62 31.17 10.40
C ILE A 421 12.00 31.79 10.53
N THR A 422 12.82 31.29 11.45
CA THR A 422 14.24 31.65 11.56
C THR A 422 15.10 30.54 10.99
N VAL A 423 15.99 30.87 10.05
CA VAL A 423 17.03 29.96 9.57
C VAL A 423 18.36 30.40 10.16
N ASN A 424 18.90 29.60 11.06
CA ASN A 424 20.27 29.73 11.56
C ASN A 424 21.18 28.82 10.72
N TYR A 425 22.38 29.27 10.40
CA TYR A 425 23.36 28.44 9.69
C TYR A 425 24.78 28.69 10.20
N THR A 426 25.49 27.60 10.47
CA THR A 426 26.84 27.62 11.06
C THR A 426 27.83 26.99 10.09
N THR A 427 28.86 27.75 9.71
CA THR A 427 29.89 27.31 8.76
C THR A 427 31.19 26.95 9.46
N LEU A 428 31.97 26.03 8.87
CA LEU A 428 33.32 25.71 9.36
C LEU A 428 34.32 26.88 9.27
N THR A 429 33.99 27.96 8.57
CA THR A 429 34.87 29.12 8.36
C THR A 429 34.04 30.40 8.15
N PRO A 430 34.47 31.57 8.68
CA PRO A 430 33.72 32.81 8.55
C PRO A 430 33.39 33.18 7.09
N LEU A 431 32.18 33.68 6.88
CA LEU A 431 31.70 34.24 5.62
C LEU A 431 31.97 35.75 5.54
N SER A 432 32.39 36.23 4.37
CA SER A 432 32.47 37.67 4.05
C SER A 432 31.14 38.25 3.56
N ALA A 433 30.28 37.40 2.98
CA ALA A 433 28.92 37.75 2.59
C ALA A 433 28.01 36.56 2.95
N PRO A 434 27.38 36.54 4.13
CA PRO A 434 26.42 35.51 4.51
C PRO A 434 25.08 35.79 3.83
N GLU A 435 24.98 35.52 2.52
CA GLU A 435 23.73 35.71 1.79
C GLU A 435 22.75 34.57 2.07
N PHE A 436 21.56 34.94 2.53
CA PHE A 436 20.41 34.05 2.66
C PHE A 436 19.35 34.48 1.65
N ARG A 437 18.84 33.53 0.87
CA ARG A 437 17.78 33.76 -0.13
C ARG A 437 16.61 32.82 0.10
N ALA A 438 15.39 33.32 -0.12
CA ALA A 438 14.17 32.53 -0.02
C ALA A 438 13.10 32.96 -1.04
N PHE A 439 12.22 32.03 -1.38
CA PHE A 439 11.18 32.14 -2.42
C PHE A 439 11.77 32.42 -3.80
N PHE A 440 12.02 31.35 -4.55
CA PHE A 440 12.49 31.41 -5.94
C PHE A 440 11.61 32.30 -6.83
N TYR A 441 12.23 32.98 -7.80
CA TYR A 441 11.56 33.88 -8.74
C TYR A 441 11.94 33.62 -10.20
N GLY A 442 13.22 33.31 -10.47
CA GLY A 442 13.69 32.80 -11.77
C GLY A 442 13.46 33.68 -13.01
N LEU A 443 13.11 34.97 -12.88
CA LEU A 443 12.62 35.76 -14.01
C LEU A 443 13.72 36.43 -14.85
N THR A 444 14.81 36.88 -14.24
CA THR A 444 15.95 37.49 -14.97
C THR A 444 17.21 36.63 -14.96
N THR A 445 17.35 35.72 -13.99
CA THR A 445 18.43 34.73 -13.87
C THR A 445 17.90 33.50 -13.12
N GLU A 446 18.47 32.32 -13.37
CA GLU A 446 18.12 31.05 -12.70
C GLU A 446 18.55 30.96 -11.22
N GLY A 447 19.12 32.03 -10.67
CA GLY A 447 19.48 32.18 -9.25
C GLY A 447 18.74 33.34 -8.56
N GLN A 448 17.63 33.80 -9.10
CA GLN A 448 16.88 34.95 -8.58
C GLN A 448 15.79 34.54 -7.59
N TYR A 449 15.73 35.23 -6.45
CA TYR A 449 14.78 35.01 -5.36
C TYR A 449 14.08 36.33 -4.96
N HIS A 450 12.86 36.24 -4.41
CA HIS A 450 12.11 37.39 -3.91
C HIS A 450 12.61 37.92 -2.57
N PHE A 451 13.11 37.03 -1.71
CA PHE A 451 13.75 37.39 -0.44
C PHE A 451 15.26 37.19 -0.58
N ASN A 452 16.06 38.22 -0.31
CA ASN A 452 17.52 38.16 -0.34
C ASN A 452 18.08 39.16 0.68
N LEU A 453 18.91 38.70 1.63
CA LEU A 453 19.56 39.53 2.62
C LEU A 453 20.95 39.00 3.03
N LEU A 454 21.75 39.88 3.64
CA LEU A 454 22.97 39.50 4.34
C LEU A 454 22.63 39.22 5.82
N SER A 455 22.76 37.97 6.25
CA SER A 455 22.41 37.52 7.59
C SER A 455 23.37 38.08 8.65
N PRO A 456 22.89 38.70 9.74
CA PRO A 456 23.75 39.05 10.87
C PRO A 456 24.43 37.82 11.49
N LEU A 457 25.67 38.00 11.93
CA LEU A 457 26.41 37.05 12.76
C LEU A 457 25.81 37.06 14.18
N VAL A 458 25.34 35.91 14.66
CA VAL A 458 24.72 35.74 15.99
C VAL A 458 25.54 34.83 16.93
N GLY A 459 26.53 34.11 16.40
CA GLY A 459 27.43 33.24 17.15
C GLY A 459 28.73 32.96 16.40
N PRO A 460 29.65 32.14 16.94
CA PRO A 460 30.90 31.77 16.25
C PRO A 460 30.63 31.07 14.91
N ASN A 461 30.85 31.79 13.81
CA ASN A 461 30.48 31.40 12.43
C ASN A 461 28.98 31.08 12.23
N THR A 462 28.11 31.46 13.17
CA THR A 462 26.66 31.25 13.08
C THR A 462 25.99 32.53 12.62
N TYR A 463 25.24 32.44 11.53
CA TYR A 463 24.48 33.52 10.91
C TYR A 463 22.98 33.20 11.02
N SER A 464 22.14 34.24 11.04
CA SER A 464 20.68 34.06 11.21
C SER A 464 19.88 34.93 10.23
N ALA A 465 18.86 34.36 9.61
CA ALA A 465 17.86 35.07 8.82
C ALA A 465 16.46 34.77 9.37
N THR A 466 15.60 35.78 9.50
CA THR A 466 14.18 35.57 9.83
C THR A 466 13.33 35.98 8.64
N VAL A 467 12.48 35.07 8.19
CA VAL A 467 11.49 35.29 7.13
C VAL A 467 10.14 35.62 7.80
N PRO A 468 9.62 36.86 7.67
CA PRO A 468 8.42 37.28 8.39
C PRO A 468 7.11 37.19 7.57
N ASN A 469 7.21 37.01 6.25
CA ASN A 469 6.07 37.02 5.32
C ASN A 469 6.36 36.10 4.13
N LYS A 470 5.30 35.54 3.55
CA LYS A 470 5.32 34.85 2.26
C LYS A 470 5.47 35.88 1.13
N LEU A 471 6.44 35.68 0.25
CA LEU A 471 6.65 36.48 -0.96
C LEU A 471 6.43 35.62 -2.24
N PRO A 472 5.97 36.24 -3.35
CA PRO A 472 5.74 37.67 -3.58
C PRO A 472 4.42 38.25 -3.03
N GLU A 473 3.54 37.42 -2.46
CA GLU A 473 2.20 37.81 -2.00
C GLU A 473 2.19 38.88 -0.90
N ASN A 474 3.29 38.99 -0.14
CA ASN A 474 3.48 39.91 0.98
C ASN A 474 2.36 39.80 2.04
N ARG A 475 2.03 38.55 2.40
CA ARG A 475 1.12 38.18 3.48
C ARG A 475 1.86 37.44 4.59
N PRO A 476 1.28 37.30 5.80
CA PRO A 476 1.82 36.41 6.82
C PRO A 476 2.04 35.00 6.28
N LEU A 477 3.07 34.33 6.80
CA LEU A 477 3.32 32.91 6.55
C LEU A 477 2.17 32.06 7.09
N GLN A 478 1.89 30.95 6.40
CA GLN A 478 0.84 30.00 6.72
C GLN A 478 1.38 28.57 6.58
N ILE A 479 0.84 27.62 7.35
CA ILE A 479 1.13 26.20 7.17
C ILE A 479 0.77 25.79 5.73
N GLY A 480 1.64 25.01 5.09
CA GLY A 480 1.57 24.64 3.67
C GLY A 480 2.23 25.65 2.71
N ASP A 481 2.78 26.78 3.19
CA ASP A 481 3.55 27.67 2.34
C ASP A 481 4.82 26.99 1.82
N LEU A 482 5.06 27.09 0.51
CA LEU A 482 6.29 26.63 -0.13
C LEU A 482 7.38 27.70 -0.03
N MET A 483 8.54 27.34 0.52
CA MET A 483 9.71 28.21 0.69
C MET A 483 10.98 27.48 0.23
N GLU A 484 11.36 27.67 -1.04
CA GLU A 484 12.72 27.35 -1.48
C GLU A 484 13.72 28.29 -0.80
N ILE A 485 14.79 27.73 -0.25
CA ILE A 485 15.91 28.39 0.44
C ILE A 485 17.21 28.09 -0.33
N GLU A 486 18.08 29.09 -0.45
CA GLU A 486 19.48 28.90 -0.83
C GLU A 486 20.39 29.78 0.04
N ILE A 487 21.48 29.20 0.56
CA ILE A 487 22.46 29.88 1.41
C ILE A 487 23.78 29.95 0.65
N SER A 488 24.32 31.16 0.42
CA SER A 488 25.60 31.29 -0.28
C SER A 488 26.77 31.42 0.69
N MET A 489 27.73 30.52 0.53
CA MET A 489 28.88 30.35 1.42
C MET A 489 30.10 31.14 0.94
N PHE A 490 29.99 32.47 0.86
CA PHE A 490 31.10 33.34 0.46
C PHE A 490 32.20 33.41 1.53
N LEU A 491 33.12 32.43 1.57
CA LEU A 491 34.19 32.27 2.55
C LEU A 491 35.14 33.50 2.59
N ALA A 492 35.34 34.07 3.77
CA ALA A 492 36.12 35.30 3.94
C ALA A 492 37.63 35.10 3.65
N ALA A 493 38.18 34.02 4.20
CA ALA A 493 39.60 33.65 4.10
C ALA A 493 39.77 32.11 4.13
N PRO A 494 39.35 31.39 3.06
CA PRO A 494 39.59 29.96 2.94
C PRO A 494 41.10 29.68 2.81
N THR A 495 41.54 28.54 3.35
CA THR A 495 42.93 28.08 3.28
C THR A 495 43.31 27.71 1.84
N ASN A 496 42.41 27.02 1.14
CA ASN A 496 42.58 26.53 -0.23
C ASN A 496 41.35 26.84 -1.09
N GLY A 497 41.52 26.92 -2.40
CA GLY A 497 40.46 27.20 -3.38
C GLY A 497 39.95 28.65 -3.40
N ARG A 498 38.77 28.87 -3.98
CA ARG A 498 38.17 30.21 -4.17
C ARG A 498 37.33 30.67 -2.98
N LYS A 499 36.87 31.92 -3.00
CA LYS A 499 36.02 32.51 -1.94
C LYS A 499 34.52 32.34 -2.16
N ASN A 500 34.07 32.24 -3.40
CA ASN A 500 32.65 32.40 -3.74
C ASN A 500 32.00 31.06 -4.03
N TYR A 501 30.93 30.72 -3.30
CA TYR A 501 30.17 29.48 -3.46
C TYR A 501 28.70 29.71 -3.14
N TYR A 502 27.85 28.88 -3.74
CA TYR A 502 26.42 28.76 -3.45
C TYR A 502 26.17 27.53 -2.58
N GLY A 503 24.92 27.30 -2.18
CA GLY A 503 24.50 26.11 -1.44
C GLY A 503 23.54 25.26 -2.28
N THR A 504 23.02 24.19 -1.68
CA THR A 504 21.91 23.43 -2.26
C THR A 504 20.62 24.27 -2.23
N ALA A 505 19.81 24.17 -3.28
CA ALA A 505 18.44 24.68 -3.26
C ALA A 505 17.55 23.68 -2.48
N ILE A 506 17.04 24.12 -1.32
CA ILE A 506 16.27 23.29 -0.38
C ILE A 506 14.82 23.78 -0.37
N LEU A 507 13.85 22.89 -0.61
CA LEU A 507 12.44 23.23 -0.42
C LEU A 507 12.02 22.94 1.02
N TYR A 508 11.56 23.97 1.72
CA TYR A 508 10.88 23.86 3.00
C TYR A 508 9.38 24.09 2.83
N VAL A 509 8.57 23.22 3.43
CA VAL A 509 7.12 23.36 3.53
C VAL A 509 6.78 23.75 4.96
N VAL A 510 6.17 24.93 5.13
CA VAL A 510 5.85 25.49 6.45
C VAL A 510 4.89 24.55 7.19
N GLY A 511 5.25 24.14 8.41
CA GLY A 511 4.54 23.17 9.23
C GLY A 511 4.85 21.69 8.97
N GLU A 512 5.64 21.36 7.95
CA GLU A 512 6.00 19.96 7.58
C GLU A 512 7.51 19.71 7.71
N GLY A 513 8.35 20.57 7.14
CA GLY A 513 9.81 20.40 7.14
C GLY A 513 10.46 20.57 5.77
N ILE A 514 11.66 20.03 5.61
CA ILE A 514 12.32 19.91 4.29
C ILE A 514 11.71 18.76 3.49
N VAL A 515 11.59 18.94 2.17
CA VAL A 515 11.09 17.91 1.26
C VAL A 515 11.91 17.85 -0.04
N PRO A 516 12.04 16.67 -0.67
CA PRO A 516 12.51 16.56 -2.05
C PRO A 516 11.60 17.37 -2.98
N TRP A 517 12.18 18.07 -3.97
CA TRP A 517 11.43 18.98 -4.85
C TRP A 517 11.66 18.74 -6.35
N GLN A 518 10.66 19.13 -7.14
CA GLN A 518 10.70 19.23 -8.60
C GLN A 518 10.18 20.60 -9.03
N GLY A 519 10.71 21.14 -10.12
CA GLY A 519 10.28 22.40 -10.70
C GLY A 519 9.14 22.20 -11.70
N VAL A 520 8.11 23.06 -11.63
CA VAL A 520 6.99 23.08 -12.58
C VAL A 520 6.90 24.37 -13.39
N GLY A 521 6.27 24.27 -14.56
CA GLY A 521 6.11 25.38 -15.50
C GLY A 521 7.44 25.84 -16.12
N SER A 522 7.38 26.90 -16.93
CA SER A 522 8.55 27.41 -17.66
C SER A 522 9.61 28.09 -16.79
N ARG A 523 9.36 28.26 -15.48
CA ARG A 523 10.32 28.78 -14.50
C ARG A 523 10.96 27.69 -13.64
N LEU A 524 10.44 26.45 -13.69
CA LEU A 524 10.80 25.38 -12.77
C LEU A 524 10.56 25.80 -11.29
N ASP A 525 9.40 26.42 -11.02
CA ASP A 525 8.99 26.82 -9.67
C ASP A 525 8.85 25.57 -8.79
N SER A 526 9.50 25.54 -7.63
CA SER A 526 9.58 24.33 -6.80
C SER A 526 8.25 23.94 -6.15
N ILE A 527 7.89 22.67 -6.35
CA ILE A 527 6.87 21.95 -5.61
C ILE A 527 7.47 20.68 -4.98
N PRO A 528 6.87 20.13 -3.91
CA PRO A 528 7.28 18.82 -3.39
C PRO A 528 7.15 17.74 -4.48
N ILE A 529 8.08 16.78 -4.48
CA ILE A 529 7.92 15.57 -5.29
C ILE A 529 6.78 14.74 -4.66
N PRO A 530 5.85 14.18 -5.48
CA PRO A 530 4.86 13.21 -5.01
C PRO A 530 5.51 12.05 -4.26
N VAL A 531 4.78 11.39 -3.34
CA VAL A 531 5.37 10.38 -2.43
C VAL A 531 5.89 9.17 -3.22
N GLU A 532 5.18 8.77 -4.27
CA GLU A 532 5.55 7.76 -5.27
C GLU A 532 6.82 8.11 -6.06
N GLY A 533 7.25 9.38 -6.04
CA GLY A 533 8.52 9.85 -6.61
C GLY A 533 9.71 9.80 -5.66
N ARG A 534 9.47 9.62 -4.36
CA ARG A 534 10.49 9.71 -3.29
C ARG A 534 11.15 8.34 -3.04
N LEU A 535 11.96 7.86 -3.99
CA LEU A 535 12.57 6.52 -3.93
C LEU A 535 13.40 6.26 -2.65
N GLY A 536 14.01 7.28 -2.06
CA GLY A 536 14.71 7.20 -0.77
C GLY A 536 13.92 7.77 0.42
N GLY A 537 12.59 7.90 0.33
CA GLY A 537 11.80 8.64 1.33
C GLY A 537 12.20 10.11 1.38
N GLN A 538 12.31 10.68 2.59
CA GLN A 538 12.78 12.06 2.76
C GLN A 538 14.28 12.23 2.45
N THR A 539 15.05 11.14 2.31
CA THR A 539 16.45 11.19 1.85
C THR A 539 16.60 11.42 0.35
N THR A 540 15.50 11.35 -0.40
CA THR A 540 15.51 11.49 -1.86
C THR A 540 16.07 12.84 -2.29
N ASN A 541 16.98 12.83 -3.27
CA ASN A 541 17.48 14.05 -3.90
C ASN A 541 16.39 14.72 -4.74
N HIS A 542 16.42 16.04 -4.78
CA HIS A 542 15.61 16.81 -5.72
C HIS A 542 15.94 16.43 -7.16
N TYR A 543 14.99 16.66 -8.07
CA TYR A 543 15.17 16.34 -9.48
C TYR A 543 16.36 17.11 -10.06
N GLN A 544 17.21 16.44 -10.86
CA GLN A 544 18.41 17.08 -11.42
C GLN A 544 18.06 18.05 -12.55
N TYR A 545 18.36 19.33 -12.34
CA TYR A 545 18.17 20.38 -13.36
C TYR A 545 19.47 20.91 -13.97
N SER A 546 20.65 20.57 -13.42
CA SER A 546 21.94 21.10 -13.88
C SER A 546 22.55 20.35 -15.08
N ASN A 547 21.88 19.29 -15.57
CA ASN A 547 22.33 18.47 -16.70
C ASN A 547 23.74 17.87 -16.51
N GLU A 548 24.01 17.37 -15.30
CA GLU A 548 25.26 16.71 -14.88
C GLU A 548 25.01 15.20 -14.58
N PRO A 549 24.59 14.36 -15.55
CA PRO A 549 24.12 12.99 -15.27
C PRO A 549 25.18 12.06 -14.67
N ALA A 550 26.47 12.37 -14.85
CA ALA A 550 27.58 11.65 -14.23
C ALA A 550 27.76 11.93 -12.73
N GLU A 551 27.15 13.01 -12.21
CA GLU A 551 27.31 13.48 -10.83
C GLU A 551 26.16 13.05 -9.91
N VAL A 552 25.08 12.50 -10.46
CA VAL A 552 23.82 12.29 -9.73
C VAL A 552 23.95 11.28 -8.57
N PHE A 553 24.80 10.26 -8.72
CA PHE A 553 25.10 9.28 -7.66
C PHE A 553 26.19 9.74 -6.67
N LYS A 554 26.67 10.99 -6.75
CA LYS A 554 27.70 11.53 -5.84
C LYS A 554 27.13 12.42 -4.73
N GLN A 555 25.84 12.69 -4.75
CA GLN A 555 25.19 13.64 -3.84
C GLN A 555 24.93 13.04 -2.45
N MET A 556 24.96 13.89 -1.42
CA MET A 556 24.44 13.55 -0.08
C MET A 556 22.92 13.36 -0.14
N ALA A 557 22.37 12.55 0.78
CA ALA A 557 20.93 12.50 1.04
C ALA A 557 20.30 13.89 1.20
N GLY A 558 19.09 14.08 0.65
CA GLY A 558 18.39 15.38 0.65
C GLY A 558 18.06 15.95 2.03
N ASN A 559 18.02 15.08 3.05
CA ASN A 559 17.77 15.40 4.46
C ASN A 559 18.98 15.11 5.37
N VAL A 560 20.20 15.00 4.81
CA VAL A 560 21.42 14.58 5.53
C VAL A 560 21.60 15.33 6.86
N ALA A 561 21.91 14.62 7.94
CA ALA A 561 22.06 15.24 9.25
C ALA A 561 23.32 16.13 9.28
N PRO A 562 23.31 17.24 10.04
CA PRO A 562 24.50 18.10 10.17
C PRO A 562 25.76 17.37 10.64
N VAL A 563 25.60 16.32 11.46
CA VAL A 563 26.70 15.47 11.95
C VAL A 563 27.34 14.62 10.84
N SER A 564 26.56 14.23 9.83
CA SER A 564 27.01 13.41 8.69
C SER A 564 27.73 14.21 7.61
N ALA A 565 27.42 15.49 7.43
CA ALA A 565 27.88 16.28 6.28
C ALA A 565 29.41 16.41 6.16
N GLN A 566 30.13 16.66 7.26
CA GLN A 566 31.60 16.74 7.23
C GLN A 566 32.28 15.36 7.10
N PRO A 567 31.88 14.32 7.86
CA PRO A 567 32.33 12.95 7.63
C PRO A 567 32.09 12.43 6.21
N PHE A 568 30.95 12.75 5.58
CA PHE A 568 30.68 12.42 4.18
C PHE A 568 31.78 12.96 3.25
N MET A 569 32.22 14.21 3.43
CA MET A 569 33.29 14.77 2.60
C MET A 569 34.64 14.09 2.84
N LEU A 570 34.92 13.69 4.09
CA LEU A 570 36.15 12.99 4.44
C LEU A 570 36.16 11.55 3.86
N GLY A 571 35.02 10.85 3.93
CA GLY A 571 34.84 9.53 3.33
C GLY A 571 34.89 9.55 1.82
N ARG A 572 34.25 10.54 1.18
CA ARG A 572 34.35 10.76 -0.27
C ARG A 572 35.80 10.97 -0.69
N ARG A 573 36.59 11.74 0.07
CA ARG A 573 38.01 11.94 -0.22
C ARG A 573 38.77 10.61 -0.23
N LEU A 574 38.54 9.75 0.76
CA LEU A 574 39.13 8.41 0.82
C LEU A 574 38.70 7.54 -0.37
N HIS A 575 37.39 7.52 -0.69
CA HIS A 575 36.84 6.76 -1.82
C HIS A 575 37.47 7.14 -3.18
N HIS A 576 37.78 8.43 -3.36
CA HIS A 576 38.41 8.97 -4.57
C HIS A 576 39.95 8.97 -4.56
N THR A 577 40.59 8.46 -3.50
CA THR A 577 42.06 8.43 -3.33
C THR A 577 42.66 7.12 -3.86
N ASP A 578 43.75 7.24 -4.62
CA ASP A 578 44.66 6.14 -4.96
C ASP A 578 45.54 5.79 -3.74
N PHE A 579 45.49 4.53 -3.27
CA PHE A 579 46.24 4.09 -2.07
C PHE A 579 47.71 3.74 -2.38
N GLY A 580 48.11 3.75 -3.65
CA GLY A 580 49.50 3.59 -4.09
C GLY A 580 50.27 4.91 -3.99
N ASP A 581 49.79 5.96 -4.67
CA ASP A 581 50.49 7.25 -4.76
C ASP A 581 49.80 8.43 -4.04
N GLY A 582 48.63 8.20 -3.44
CA GLY A 582 47.84 9.20 -2.72
C GLY A 582 47.13 10.22 -3.62
N SER A 583 47.17 10.06 -4.94
CA SER A 583 46.48 10.97 -5.87
C SER A 583 44.97 10.88 -5.75
N HIS A 584 44.29 11.93 -6.20
CA HIS A 584 42.83 12.02 -6.15
C HIS A 584 42.31 12.00 -7.59
N SER A 585 41.37 11.09 -7.88
CA SER A 585 40.80 10.87 -9.22
C SER A 585 40.23 12.13 -9.88
N GLU A 586 39.70 13.07 -9.09
CA GLU A 586 39.20 14.37 -9.59
C GLU A 586 40.32 15.44 -9.68
N PRO A 587 40.54 16.07 -10.85
CA PRO A 587 41.66 17.00 -11.08
C PRO A 587 41.73 18.20 -10.13
N GLY A 588 42.96 18.65 -9.85
CA GLY A 588 43.24 19.85 -9.05
C GLY A 588 43.17 19.66 -7.53
N ASN A 589 42.77 18.47 -7.06
CA ASN A 589 42.87 18.06 -5.68
C ASN A 589 44.32 17.63 -5.32
N PRO A 590 44.78 17.86 -4.07
CA PRO A 590 46.12 17.49 -3.61
C PRO A 590 46.28 15.98 -3.36
N ILE A 591 47.54 15.52 -3.37
CA ILE A 591 47.93 14.21 -2.85
C ILE A 591 47.52 14.07 -1.37
N PHE A 592 46.83 12.99 -1.02
CA PHE A 592 46.55 12.61 0.36
C PHE A 592 47.74 11.81 0.92
N THR A 593 48.76 12.53 1.37
CA THR A 593 50.06 11.95 1.78
C THR A 593 49.99 10.87 2.85
N GLN A 594 48.94 10.85 3.67
CA GLN A 594 48.68 9.82 4.69
C GLN A 594 48.30 8.44 4.11
N GLN A 595 47.82 8.36 2.86
CA GLN A 595 47.40 7.09 2.24
C GLN A 595 48.44 6.52 1.26
N VAL A 596 49.54 7.23 1.01
CA VAL A 596 50.60 6.83 0.06
C VAL A 596 51.25 5.53 0.51
N GLY A 597 51.34 4.56 -0.40
CA GLY A 597 52.01 3.28 -0.16
C GLY A 597 51.26 2.32 0.77
N LYS A 598 49.94 2.51 0.95
CA LYS A 598 49.06 1.56 1.66
C LYS A 598 48.46 0.48 0.75
N LEU A 599 48.56 0.64 -0.57
CA LEU A 599 48.13 -0.37 -1.53
C LEU A 599 48.92 -1.67 -1.31
N GLY A 600 48.20 -2.79 -1.19
CA GLY A 600 48.81 -4.06 -0.76
C GLY A 600 49.85 -4.63 -1.73
N PRO A 601 50.56 -5.70 -1.33
CA PRO A 601 51.53 -6.39 -2.19
C PRO A 601 50.91 -6.88 -3.49
N LYS A 602 49.62 -7.21 -3.45
CA LYS A 602 48.75 -7.67 -4.54
C LYS A 602 47.41 -6.95 -4.42
N PHE A 603 46.76 -6.67 -5.55
CA PHE A 603 45.48 -5.95 -5.60
C PHE A 603 44.75 -6.16 -6.95
N ILE A 604 43.51 -5.65 -7.04
CA ILE A 604 42.71 -5.55 -8.27
C ILE A 604 42.69 -4.11 -8.77
N ALA A 605 42.40 -3.16 -7.89
CA ALA A 605 42.26 -1.72 -8.17
C ALA A 605 43.04 -0.85 -7.16
N GLN A 606 43.29 0.41 -7.50
CA GLN A 606 44.11 1.33 -6.68
C GLN A 606 43.25 2.32 -5.87
N SER A 607 42.02 2.59 -6.32
CA SER A 607 41.01 3.39 -5.62
C SER A 607 39.63 2.70 -5.68
N CYS A 608 38.70 3.09 -4.80
CA CYS A 608 37.34 2.54 -4.83
C CYS A 608 36.58 2.93 -6.12
N VAL A 609 36.84 4.12 -6.64
CA VAL A 609 36.16 4.67 -7.84
C VAL A 609 36.67 4.05 -9.15
N ASP A 610 37.82 3.36 -9.15
CA ASP A 610 38.31 2.57 -10.31
C ASP A 610 37.32 1.44 -10.69
N CYS A 611 36.65 0.87 -9.68
CA CYS A 611 35.62 -0.15 -9.82
C CYS A 611 34.22 0.47 -9.81
N HIS A 612 33.94 1.37 -8.86
CA HIS A 612 32.66 2.04 -8.69
C HIS A 612 32.65 3.41 -9.37
N THR A 613 32.83 3.45 -10.69
CA THR A 613 32.88 4.68 -11.48
C THR A 613 31.70 5.60 -11.14
N ASN A 614 31.98 6.78 -10.57
CA ASN A 614 30.98 7.76 -10.11
C ASN A 614 29.94 7.19 -9.10
N ASN A 615 30.33 6.22 -8.27
CA ASN A 615 29.44 5.40 -7.40
C ASN A 615 28.44 4.51 -8.17
N GLY A 616 28.57 4.42 -9.50
CA GLY A 616 27.75 3.59 -10.38
C GLY A 616 28.24 2.15 -10.49
N ARG A 617 27.69 1.45 -11.48
CA ARG A 617 28.04 0.05 -11.80
C ARG A 617 29.33 0.00 -12.62
N GLY A 618 30.18 -0.97 -12.36
CA GLY A 618 31.39 -1.20 -13.16
C GLY A 618 31.06 -1.92 -14.46
N LEU A 619 31.60 -1.44 -15.58
CA LEU A 619 31.39 -2.04 -16.91
C LEU A 619 32.35 -3.23 -17.14
N PRO A 620 31.94 -4.27 -17.88
CA PRO A 620 32.80 -5.40 -18.22
C PRO A 620 33.96 -4.95 -19.11
N SER A 621 35.17 -5.45 -18.82
CA SER A 621 36.36 -5.16 -19.60
C SER A 621 36.26 -5.65 -21.05
N ALA A 622 36.95 -4.97 -21.97
CA ALA A 622 36.97 -5.35 -23.38
C ALA A 622 37.56 -6.76 -23.59
N VAL A 623 37.11 -7.45 -24.65
CA VAL A 623 37.59 -8.80 -24.99
C VAL A 623 39.10 -8.81 -25.18
N GLY A 624 39.78 -9.69 -24.46
CA GLY A 624 41.25 -9.82 -24.42
C GLY A 624 41.97 -8.85 -23.47
N SER A 625 41.28 -7.85 -22.90
CA SER A 625 41.85 -6.96 -21.88
C SER A 625 41.83 -7.60 -20.49
N PRO A 626 42.80 -7.27 -19.60
CA PRO A 626 42.75 -7.68 -18.20
C PRO A 626 41.48 -7.16 -17.50
N MET A 627 40.87 -8.01 -16.68
CA MET A 627 39.74 -7.65 -15.83
C MET A 627 40.26 -7.01 -14.54
N LEU A 628 40.19 -5.67 -14.48
CA LEU A 628 40.64 -4.86 -13.32
C LEU A 628 39.49 -4.08 -12.65
N THR A 629 38.28 -4.16 -13.21
CA THR A 629 37.06 -3.51 -12.70
C THR A 629 36.14 -4.50 -11.99
N SER A 630 36.17 -5.77 -12.39
CA SER A 630 35.34 -6.84 -11.81
C SER A 630 36.15 -7.72 -10.87
N VAL A 631 35.55 -8.10 -9.75
CA VAL A 631 36.11 -9.06 -8.80
C VAL A 631 35.92 -10.49 -9.35
N VAL A 632 36.96 -11.33 -9.26
CA VAL A 632 36.87 -12.76 -9.61
C VAL A 632 37.13 -13.57 -8.36
N LYS A 633 36.04 -14.02 -7.72
CA LYS A 633 36.08 -14.86 -6.53
C LYS A 633 36.47 -16.28 -6.91
N VAL A 634 37.19 -16.98 -6.05
CA VAL A 634 37.76 -18.31 -6.32
C VAL A 634 37.66 -19.24 -5.12
N GLY A 635 37.50 -20.53 -5.40
CA GLY A 635 37.36 -21.57 -4.40
C GLY A 635 38.20 -22.81 -4.71
N ASN A 636 38.56 -23.54 -3.66
CA ASN A 636 39.13 -24.88 -3.70
C ASN A 636 38.05 -25.94 -4.04
N ASP A 637 36.80 -25.67 -3.68
CA ASP A 637 35.63 -26.51 -3.86
C ASP A 637 34.39 -25.67 -4.25
N ALA A 638 33.29 -26.36 -4.59
CA ALA A 638 32.03 -25.73 -4.97
C ALA A 638 31.32 -24.98 -3.83
N ALA A 639 31.77 -25.13 -2.57
CA ALA A 639 31.25 -24.40 -1.42
C ALA A 639 32.00 -23.08 -1.17
N GLY A 640 33.02 -22.77 -1.98
CA GLY A 640 33.78 -21.52 -1.87
C GLY A 640 34.85 -21.52 -0.78
N SER A 641 35.31 -22.69 -0.29
CA SER A 641 36.48 -22.75 0.60
C SER A 641 37.70 -22.08 -0.05
N PRO A 642 38.54 -21.29 0.66
CA PRO A 642 39.64 -20.55 0.05
C PRO A 642 40.58 -21.43 -0.79
N HIS A 643 40.89 -20.97 -2.01
CA HIS A 643 41.80 -21.63 -2.94
C HIS A 643 43.24 -21.61 -2.39
N PRO A 644 43.96 -22.75 -2.33
CA PRO A 644 45.25 -22.87 -1.62
C PRO A 644 46.41 -22.03 -2.19
N VAL A 645 46.23 -21.39 -3.35
CA VAL A 645 47.22 -20.55 -4.02
C VAL A 645 46.69 -19.15 -4.36
N LEU A 646 45.37 -18.96 -4.42
CA LEU A 646 44.71 -17.75 -4.94
C LEU A 646 43.75 -17.09 -3.93
N GLY A 647 43.80 -17.51 -2.65
CA GLY A 647 42.90 -16.98 -1.63
C GLY A 647 41.42 -17.20 -1.94
N LYS A 648 40.62 -16.19 -1.65
CA LYS A 648 39.18 -16.08 -1.94
C LYS A 648 38.91 -15.26 -3.20
N VAL A 649 39.84 -14.39 -3.61
CA VAL A 649 39.71 -13.48 -4.74
C VAL A 649 41.03 -13.38 -5.50
N ILE A 650 40.98 -13.49 -6.84
CA ILE A 650 42.17 -13.27 -7.67
C ILE A 650 42.60 -11.81 -7.62
N GLN A 651 43.86 -11.58 -7.27
CA GLN A 651 44.53 -10.28 -7.30
C GLN A 651 45.50 -10.21 -8.51
N PRO A 652 45.07 -9.65 -9.66
CA PRO A 652 45.81 -9.70 -10.92
C PRO A 652 46.93 -8.64 -11.03
N GLN A 653 47.03 -7.70 -10.08
CA GLN A 653 48.07 -6.69 -10.02
C GLN A 653 48.94 -6.86 -8.76
N ALA A 654 50.13 -6.28 -8.76
CA ALA A 654 51.06 -6.35 -7.64
C ALA A 654 51.94 -5.09 -7.55
N THR A 655 52.13 -4.57 -6.33
CA THR A 655 53.08 -3.46 -6.07
C THR A 655 54.52 -3.96 -6.00
N SER A 656 54.71 -5.24 -5.65
CA SER A 656 56.01 -5.91 -5.66
C SER A 656 55.88 -7.42 -5.89
N GLY A 657 56.94 -8.06 -6.39
CA GLY A 657 56.91 -9.49 -6.71
C GLY A 657 56.19 -9.79 -8.02
N SER A 658 55.35 -10.83 -8.03
CA SER A 658 54.52 -11.22 -9.17
C SER A 658 53.04 -11.24 -8.77
N PRO A 659 52.12 -10.80 -9.65
CA PRO A 659 50.69 -10.99 -9.45
C PRO A 659 50.32 -12.48 -9.51
N GLU A 660 49.11 -12.82 -9.07
CA GLU A 660 48.70 -14.21 -8.88
C GLU A 660 48.38 -14.93 -10.20
N THR A 661 47.42 -14.39 -10.94
CA THR A 661 46.99 -14.87 -12.25
C THR A 661 46.23 -13.74 -12.95
N GLY A 662 46.39 -13.60 -14.27
CA GLY A 662 45.63 -12.64 -15.05
C GLY A 662 44.33 -13.25 -15.55
N VAL A 663 43.22 -12.52 -15.45
CA VAL A 663 41.90 -12.92 -15.98
C VAL A 663 41.49 -11.97 -17.10
N SER A 664 40.88 -12.51 -18.16
CA SER A 664 40.28 -11.72 -19.25
C SER A 664 39.06 -12.43 -19.84
N ILE A 665 38.14 -11.65 -20.42
CA ILE A 665 37.07 -12.20 -21.27
C ILE A 665 37.70 -12.56 -22.62
N SER A 666 37.78 -13.84 -22.96
CA SER A 666 38.41 -14.32 -24.21
C SER A 666 37.49 -14.19 -25.43
N SER A 667 36.19 -14.33 -25.21
CA SER A 667 35.12 -14.26 -26.22
C SER A 667 33.76 -14.23 -25.53
N TYR A 668 32.68 -14.13 -26.30
CA TYR A 668 31.32 -14.36 -25.82
C TYR A 668 30.66 -15.50 -26.58
N THR A 669 29.97 -16.39 -25.87
CA THR A 669 29.02 -17.34 -26.47
C THR A 669 27.71 -16.61 -26.72
N ILE A 670 27.12 -16.74 -27.91
CA ILE A 670 25.92 -16.00 -28.31
C ILE A 670 24.73 -16.97 -28.45
N THR A 671 23.65 -16.67 -27.73
CA THR A 671 22.37 -17.39 -27.80
C THR A 671 21.34 -16.48 -28.45
N ASN A 672 20.77 -16.91 -29.57
CA ASN A 672 19.73 -16.14 -30.27
C ASN A 672 18.33 -16.62 -29.85
N GLY A 673 17.38 -15.70 -29.75
CA GLY A 673 15.98 -15.99 -29.45
C GLY A 673 15.04 -15.06 -30.22
N THR A 674 13.73 -15.23 -29.97
CA THR A 674 12.67 -14.42 -30.59
C THR A 674 11.60 -14.04 -29.58
N TYR A 675 11.17 -12.78 -29.61
CA TYR A 675 9.99 -12.31 -28.88
C TYR A 675 8.70 -12.93 -29.44
N GLY A 676 7.58 -12.82 -28.72
CA GLY A 676 6.27 -13.32 -29.14
C GLY A 676 5.75 -12.72 -30.46
N ASP A 677 6.18 -11.49 -30.80
CA ASP A 677 5.90 -10.83 -32.07
C ASP A 677 6.83 -11.25 -33.23
N GLY A 678 7.78 -12.15 -32.97
CA GLY A 678 8.76 -12.65 -33.94
C GLY A 678 9.99 -11.78 -34.13
N ALA A 679 10.13 -10.65 -33.42
CA ALA A 679 11.37 -9.86 -33.46
C ALA A 679 12.54 -10.65 -32.83
N PRO A 680 13.74 -10.63 -33.43
CA PRO A 680 14.89 -11.37 -32.90
C PRO A 680 15.57 -10.63 -31.74
N TYR A 681 16.16 -11.39 -30.81
CA TYR A 681 17.11 -10.89 -29.83
C TYR A 681 18.35 -11.81 -29.73
N SER A 682 19.41 -11.33 -29.08
CA SER A 682 20.61 -12.12 -28.81
C SER A 682 21.10 -11.86 -27.39
N LEU A 683 21.36 -12.93 -26.65
CA LEU A 683 22.01 -12.92 -25.35
C LEU A 683 23.48 -13.32 -25.51
N ARG A 684 24.34 -12.87 -24.59
CA ARG A 684 25.78 -13.18 -24.60
C ARG A 684 26.25 -13.69 -23.24
N GLU A 685 27.07 -14.73 -23.24
CA GLU A 685 27.69 -15.30 -22.04
C GLU A 685 29.22 -15.14 -22.14
N PRO A 686 29.91 -14.59 -21.13
CA PRO A 686 31.35 -14.35 -21.19
C PRO A 686 32.18 -15.63 -21.01
N ASN A 687 33.07 -15.93 -21.97
CA ASN A 687 34.03 -17.02 -21.86
C ASN A 687 35.35 -16.51 -21.28
N TYR A 688 35.65 -16.82 -20.03
CA TYR A 688 36.87 -16.34 -19.35
C TYR A 688 38.13 -17.13 -19.75
N SER A 689 39.28 -16.48 -19.69
CA SER A 689 40.60 -17.10 -19.83
C SER A 689 41.58 -16.62 -18.76
N PHE A 690 42.45 -17.53 -18.32
CA PHE A 690 43.44 -17.31 -17.27
C PHE A 690 44.85 -17.47 -17.84
N THR A 691 45.78 -16.60 -17.46
CA THR A 691 47.19 -16.65 -17.93
C THR A 691 48.11 -17.45 -17.03
N GLY A 692 47.78 -17.58 -15.74
CA GLY A 692 48.51 -18.34 -14.74
C GLY A 692 47.71 -19.56 -14.26
N THR A 693 47.61 -19.73 -12.95
CA THR A 693 46.73 -20.73 -12.33
C THR A 693 45.28 -20.43 -12.73
N ALA A 694 44.61 -21.41 -13.34
CA ALA A 694 43.18 -21.36 -13.60
C ALA A 694 42.43 -22.02 -12.43
N PRO A 695 41.51 -21.31 -11.74
CA PRO A 695 40.70 -21.90 -10.68
C PRO A 695 39.69 -22.89 -11.25
N ALA A 696 39.43 -23.98 -10.53
CA ALA A 696 38.37 -24.94 -10.89
C ALA A 696 36.97 -24.40 -10.55
N TYR A 697 36.86 -23.66 -9.44
CA TYR A 697 35.63 -23.02 -8.97
C TYR A 697 35.88 -21.52 -8.88
N PHE A 698 35.07 -20.73 -9.58
CA PHE A 698 35.20 -19.29 -9.59
C PHE A 698 33.87 -18.61 -9.89
N SER A 699 33.78 -17.33 -9.54
CA SER A 699 32.63 -16.52 -9.90
C SER A 699 32.98 -15.05 -10.09
N VAL A 700 32.43 -14.44 -11.14
CA VAL A 700 32.71 -13.05 -11.50
C VAL A 700 31.66 -12.12 -10.89
N ARG A 701 32.10 -10.97 -10.38
CA ARG A 701 31.29 -10.00 -9.64
C ARG A 701 31.57 -8.61 -10.21
N ALA A 702 30.63 -8.09 -11.01
CA ALA A 702 30.62 -6.71 -11.47
C ALA A 702 30.33 -5.76 -10.29
N PRO A 703 30.98 -4.59 -10.19
CA PRO A 703 30.69 -3.61 -9.14
C PRO A 703 29.23 -3.15 -9.16
N GLN A 704 28.59 -3.16 -7.99
CA GLN A 704 27.22 -2.66 -7.80
C GLN A 704 27.24 -1.13 -7.58
N GLN A 705 26.12 -0.45 -7.85
CA GLN A 705 25.96 0.96 -7.48
C GLN A 705 25.93 1.14 -5.95
N LEU A 706 26.40 2.27 -5.43
CA LEU A 706 26.61 2.50 -3.99
C LEU A 706 25.57 3.39 -3.31
N ILE A 707 24.63 3.97 -4.06
CA ILE A 707 23.57 4.82 -3.51
C ILE A 707 22.57 4.05 -2.64
N GLY A 708 22.02 4.69 -1.61
CA GLY A 708 20.94 4.15 -0.78
C GLY A 708 21.31 2.96 0.11
N LEU A 709 22.57 2.51 0.15
CA LEU A 709 22.96 1.31 0.90
C LEU A 709 22.73 1.44 2.41
N GLY A 710 22.82 2.63 2.99
CA GLY A 710 22.47 2.87 4.40
C GLY A 710 20.98 2.71 4.70
N LEU A 711 20.10 3.04 3.75
CA LEU A 711 18.67 2.77 3.89
C LEU A 711 18.38 1.26 3.93
N LEU A 712 19.08 0.48 3.09
CA LEU A 712 18.97 -0.99 3.09
C LEU A 712 19.58 -1.62 4.36
N GLU A 713 20.63 -1.00 4.93
CA GLU A 713 21.14 -1.37 6.26
C GLU A 713 20.10 -1.12 7.36
N ALA A 714 19.34 -0.03 7.23
CA ALA A 714 18.36 0.41 8.23
C ALA A 714 17.04 -0.41 8.23
N VAL A 715 16.74 -1.20 7.20
CA VAL A 715 15.57 -2.12 7.20
C VAL A 715 15.76 -3.22 8.24
N SER A 716 14.74 -3.48 9.05
CA SER A 716 14.81 -4.47 10.13
C SER A 716 14.91 -5.89 9.58
N GLU A 717 15.56 -6.78 10.34
CA GLU A 717 15.58 -8.20 10.02
C GLU A 717 14.17 -8.77 9.87
N GLU A 718 13.26 -8.37 10.77
CA GLU A 718 11.85 -8.75 10.82
C GLU A 718 11.12 -8.48 9.49
N THR A 719 11.30 -7.30 8.89
CA THR A 719 10.73 -6.97 7.57
C THR A 719 11.22 -7.91 6.47
N ILE A 720 12.51 -8.26 6.48
CA ILE A 720 13.09 -9.14 5.44
C ILE A 720 12.68 -10.61 5.65
N PHE A 721 12.61 -11.08 6.90
CA PHE A 721 12.11 -12.43 7.19
C PHE A 721 10.61 -12.59 6.93
N ALA A 722 9.82 -11.52 7.01
CA ALA A 722 8.40 -11.54 6.66
C ALA A 722 8.13 -11.66 5.14
N LEU A 723 9.12 -11.36 4.30
CA LEU A 723 9.07 -11.54 2.84
C LEU A 723 9.60 -12.93 2.39
N ALA A 724 10.19 -13.71 3.29
CA ALA A 724 10.87 -14.95 2.92
C ALA A 724 9.91 -16.15 2.93
N ASP A 725 9.79 -16.83 1.79
CA ASP A 725 9.13 -18.13 1.66
C ASP A 725 10.11 -19.19 1.12
N PRO A 726 11.02 -19.73 1.97
CA PRO A 726 12.01 -20.71 1.56
C PRO A 726 11.42 -22.08 1.17
N ASP A 727 10.14 -22.33 1.45
CA ASP A 727 9.47 -23.61 1.26
C ASP A 727 8.42 -23.58 0.12
N ASP A 728 8.24 -22.45 -0.59
CA ASP A 728 7.25 -22.26 -1.68
C ASP A 728 5.82 -22.62 -1.19
N SER A 729 5.40 -21.93 -0.13
CA SER A 729 4.24 -22.28 0.69
C SER A 729 2.91 -21.85 0.09
N ASP A 730 2.90 -20.89 -0.84
CA ASP A 730 1.74 -20.47 -1.61
C ASP A 730 1.66 -21.07 -3.02
N GLU A 731 2.66 -21.89 -3.40
CA GLU A 731 2.79 -22.60 -4.68
C GLU A 731 2.91 -21.66 -5.90
N ASP A 732 3.49 -20.46 -5.74
CA ASP A 732 3.78 -19.52 -6.84
C ASP A 732 5.06 -19.86 -7.63
N GLY A 733 5.96 -20.68 -7.06
CA GLY A 733 7.22 -21.11 -7.66
C GLY A 733 8.45 -20.25 -7.32
N ILE A 734 8.33 -19.32 -6.37
CA ILE A 734 9.39 -18.44 -5.87
C ILE A 734 9.78 -18.89 -4.46
N SER A 735 11.07 -19.19 -4.24
CA SER A 735 11.57 -19.79 -2.99
C SER A 735 12.48 -18.83 -2.20
N GLY A 736 12.13 -17.55 -2.24
CA GLY A 736 12.95 -16.44 -1.76
C GLY A 736 13.38 -16.61 -0.31
N ARG A 737 14.69 -16.70 -0.04
CA ARG A 737 15.21 -16.94 1.32
C ARG A 737 16.26 -15.96 1.81
N ALA A 738 16.18 -15.65 3.10
CA ALA A 738 17.15 -14.83 3.80
C ALA A 738 18.49 -15.58 3.97
N GLN A 739 19.61 -14.92 3.66
CA GLN A 739 20.92 -15.48 3.98
C GLN A 739 21.34 -15.15 5.41
N ILE A 740 21.85 -16.15 6.14
CA ILE A 740 22.46 -15.97 7.46
C ILE A 740 23.99 -15.90 7.30
N VAL A 741 24.61 -14.91 7.92
CA VAL A 741 26.06 -14.69 7.90
C VAL A 741 26.60 -14.46 9.32
N VAL A 742 27.88 -14.74 9.55
CA VAL A 742 28.54 -14.48 10.83
C VAL A 742 29.11 -13.06 10.84
N ASP A 743 28.80 -12.30 11.90
CA ASP A 743 29.40 -11.00 12.17
C ASP A 743 30.91 -11.17 12.51
N PRO A 744 31.84 -10.59 11.74
CA PRO A 744 33.27 -10.74 11.99
C PRO A 744 33.75 -10.06 13.29
N GLU A 745 32.98 -9.12 13.85
CA GLU A 745 33.35 -8.39 15.07
C GLU A 745 32.81 -9.04 16.33
N THR A 746 31.57 -9.57 16.27
CA THR A 746 30.89 -10.16 17.45
C THR A 746 30.81 -11.68 17.43
N GLY A 747 30.97 -12.32 16.27
CA GLY A 747 30.78 -13.77 16.08
C GLY A 747 29.31 -14.22 16.07
N GLU A 748 28.37 -13.29 16.06
CA GLU A 748 26.92 -13.57 16.09
C GLU A 748 26.36 -13.87 14.70
N SER A 749 25.28 -14.66 14.63
CA SER A 749 24.50 -14.85 13.40
C SER A 749 23.67 -13.60 13.09
N ARG A 750 23.79 -13.09 11.87
CA ARG A 750 23.16 -11.86 11.36
C ARG A 750 22.51 -12.11 10.00
N LEU A 751 21.49 -11.33 9.65
CA LEU A 751 20.96 -11.28 8.29
C LEU A 751 21.99 -10.68 7.34
N GLY A 752 22.29 -11.40 6.26
CA GLY A 752 23.11 -10.94 5.15
C GLY A 752 22.33 -9.99 4.23
N ARG A 753 22.96 -8.89 3.78
CA ARG A 753 22.33 -7.81 3.01
C ARG A 753 23.13 -7.34 1.79
N PHE A 754 24.45 -7.25 1.90
CA PHE A 754 25.30 -6.67 0.86
C PHE A 754 26.01 -7.74 0.01
N THR A 755 26.59 -7.32 -1.12
CA THR A 755 27.08 -8.16 -2.24
C THR A 755 25.96 -8.75 -3.14
N HIS A 756 26.38 -9.48 -4.18
CA HIS A 756 25.49 -10.22 -5.10
C HIS A 756 24.90 -11.50 -4.51
N LYS A 757 25.48 -12.04 -3.42
CA LYS A 757 24.98 -13.22 -2.70
C LYS A 757 24.84 -12.91 -1.20
N ALA A 758 24.32 -11.71 -0.86
CA ALA A 758 24.00 -11.27 0.51
C ALA A 758 25.11 -11.49 1.59
N ALA A 759 26.37 -11.59 1.21
CA ALA A 759 27.42 -12.20 2.04
C ALA A 759 28.00 -11.32 3.17
N LYS A 760 27.39 -10.17 3.47
CA LYS A 760 27.80 -9.25 4.55
C LYS A 760 26.56 -8.67 5.21
N ALA A 761 26.57 -8.63 6.54
CA ALA A 761 25.45 -8.07 7.31
C ALA A 761 25.47 -6.53 7.31
N ARG A 762 26.63 -5.94 7.60
CA ARG A 762 26.81 -4.48 7.71
C ARG A 762 27.56 -3.90 6.51
N LEU A 763 27.31 -2.63 6.22
CA LEU A 763 27.98 -1.85 5.18
C LEU A 763 29.48 -1.71 5.50
N GLY A 764 29.81 -1.45 6.78
CA GLY A 764 31.19 -1.42 7.27
C GLY A 764 31.96 -2.71 7.01
N HIS A 765 31.31 -3.88 7.15
CA HIS A 765 31.91 -5.18 6.82
C HIS A 765 32.20 -5.32 5.33
N GLN A 766 31.32 -4.83 4.46
CA GLN A 766 31.56 -4.86 3.02
C GLN A 766 32.69 -3.93 2.60
N ILE A 767 32.78 -2.71 3.17
CA ILE A 767 33.85 -1.75 2.88
C ILE A 767 35.20 -2.30 3.35
N ALA A 768 35.27 -2.81 4.58
CA ALA A 768 36.49 -3.41 5.12
C ALA A 768 36.92 -4.67 4.33
N ALA A 769 35.98 -5.47 3.83
CA ALA A 769 36.27 -6.62 2.98
C ALA A 769 36.75 -6.21 1.59
N ALA A 770 36.19 -5.17 0.98
CA ALA A 770 36.63 -4.65 -0.33
C ALA A 770 38.03 -4.04 -0.24
N LEU A 771 38.31 -3.23 0.80
CA LEU A 771 39.64 -2.72 1.10
C LEU A 771 40.69 -3.84 1.15
N ASN A 772 40.39 -4.93 1.85
CA ASN A 772 41.31 -6.05 2.01
C ASN A 772 41.46 -6.90 0.73
N ASN A 773 40.36 -7.40 0.15
CA ASN A 773 40.42 -8.32 -0.99
C ASN A 773 40.76 -7.61 -2.31
N ASP A 774 40.25 -6.40 -2.53
CA ASP A 774 40.29 -5.74 -3.85
C ASP A 774 41.45 -4.73 -3.96
N MET A 775 41.91 -4.17 -2.83
CA MET A 775 42.97 -3.16 -2.75
C MET A 775 44.17 -3.60 -1.89
N GLY A 776 44.05 -4.69 -1.12
CA GLY A 776 45.11 -5.15 -0.22
C GLY A 776 45.39 -4.23 0.97
N VAL A 777 44.40 -3.43 1.41
CA VAL A 777 44.48 -2.48 2.53
C VAL A 777 43.84 -3.09 3.78
N THR A 778 44.57 -3.16 4.88
CA THR A 778 44.08 -3.77 6.14
C THR A 778 43.29 -2.79 7.03
N THR A 779 42.34 -3.35 7.77
CA THR A 779 41.47 -2.66 8.76
C THR A 779 41.48 -3.41 10.09
N SER A 780 40.91 -2.84 11.15
CA SER A 780 40.67 -3.53 12.43
C SER A 780 39.75 -4.75 12.28
N ILE A 781 38.74 -4.67 11.41
CA ILE A 781 37.77 -5.75 11.11
C ILE A 781 38.45 -6.89 10.33
N PHE A 782 39.27 -6.57 9.33
CA PHE A 782 40.02 -7.54 8.53
C PHE A 782 41.53 -7.20 8.51
N PRO A 783 42.29 -7.60 9.56
CA PRO A 783 43.71 -7.25 9.73
C PRO A 783 44.69 -8.21 9.05
N ILE A 784 44.21 -9.26 8.39
CA ILE A 784 45.01 -10.26 7.66
C ILE A 784 44.61 -10.20 6.19
N LEU A 785 45.59 -10.09 5.28
CA LEU A 785 45.36 -10.07 3.84
C LEU A 785 44.89 -11.44 3.33
N ASP A 786 44.18 -11.44 2.19
CA ASP A 786 43.76 -12.68 1.56
C ASP A 786 44.97 -13.56 1.16
N GLY A 787 44.83 -14.87 1.34
CA GLY A 787 45.92 -15.85 1.19
C GLY A 787 47.01 -15.82 2.28
N GLU A 788 47.01 -14.87 3.23
CA GLU A 788 47.97 -14.80 4.34
C GLU A 788 47.44 -15.41 5.65
N SER A 789 48.36 -15.75 6.56
CA SER A 789 48.04 -16.41 7.84
C SER A 789 48.41 -15.59 9.09
N SER A 790 48.93 -14.37 8.91
CA SER A 790 49.34 -13.48 10.01
C SER A 790 49.18 -12.02 9.58
N GLY A 791 48.50 -11.23 10.39
CA GLY A 791 48.27 -9.80 10.13
C GLY A 791 49.38 -8.88 10.65
N GLY A 792 49.36 -7.65 10.15
CA GLY A 792 50.16 -6.53 10.66
C GLY A 792 49.37 -5.61 11.61
N THR A 793 49.86 -4.38 11.79
CA THR A 793 49.04 -3.29 12.33
C THR A 793 48.09 -2.83 11.22
N PRO A 794 46.78 -2.64 11.48
CA PRO A 794 45.84 -2.08 10.51
C PRO A 794 46.34 -0.77 9.88
N GLU A 795 46.23 -0.68 8.56
CA GLU A 795 46.74 0.46 7.78
C GLU A 795 45.72 1.60 7.71
N LEU A 796 44.43 1.28 7.65
CA LEU A 796 43.34 2.24 7.75
C LEU A 796 42.83 2.30 9.19
N SER A 797 42.69 3.51 9.75
CA SER A 797 42.15 3.70 11.09
C SER A 797 40.63 3.57 11.13
N ASP A 798 40.08 3.19 12.30
CA ASP A 798 38.63 3.05 12.49
C ASP A 798 37.87 4.33 12.10
N ALA A 799 38.40 5.50 12.47
CA ALA A 799 37.82 6.79 12.09
C ALA A 799 37.84 7.05 10.57
N GLU A 800 38.82 6.54 9.83
CA GLU A 800 38.83 6.64 8.35
C GLU A 800 37.81 5.67 7.73
N LEU A 801 37.68 4.46 8.28
CA LEU A 801 36.66 3.49 7.90
C LEU A 801 35.24 4.00 8.18
N ASP A 802 35.00 4.60 9.36
CA ASP A 802 33.74 5.25 9.75
C ASP A 802 33.36 6.38 8.79
N ASN A 803 34.33 7.18 8.34
CA ASN A 803 34.11 8.21 7.34
C ASN A 803 33.69 7.60 6.00
N MET A 804 34.34 6.53 5.54
CA MET A 804 33.96 5.81 4.31
C MET A 804 32.57 5.16 4.42
N ALA A 805 32.27 4.54 5.56
CA ALA A 805 30.95 3.97 5.86
C ALA A 805 29.87 5.05 5.86
N ARG A 806 30.10 6.19 6.53
CA ARG A 806 29.18 7.33 6.50
C ARG A 806 28.94 7.84 5.08
N TYR A 807 30.02 8.04 4.30
CA TYR A 807 29.92 8.51 2.92
C TYR A 807 28.95 7.65 2.11
N ILE A 808 29.16 6.33 2.09
CA ILE A 808 28.32 5.40 1.31
C ILE A 808 26.92 5.27 1.91
N ALA A 809 26.78 5.26 3.24
CA ALA A 809 25.49 5.14 3.91
C ALA A 809 24.52 6.28 3.58
N VAL A 810 25.02 7.51 3.45
CA VAL A 810 24.20 8.71 3.15
C VAL A 810 24.41 9.26 1.74
N LEU A 811 24.85 8.42 0.79
CA LEU A 811 24.70 8.68 -0.64
C LEU A 811 23.20 8.69 -1.01
N GLY A 812 22.71 9.85 -1.43
CA GLY A 812 21.29 10.06 -1.69
C GLY A 812 20.76 9.31 -2.91
N VAL A 813 19.56 8.76 -2.79
CA VAL A 813 18.80 8.17 -3.90
C VAL A 813 18.15 9.30 -4.70
N SER A 814 18.20 9.25 -6.03
CA SER A 814 17.57 10.25 -6.90
C SER A 814 16.07 10.01 -7.00
N ALA A 815 15.29 11.08 -7.22
CA ALA A 815 13.86 10.95 -7.44
C ALA A 815 13.52 10.13 -8.69
N ARG A 816 12.42 9.39 -8.63
CA ARG A 816 11.84 8.74 -9.81
C ARG A 816 11.42 9.81 -10.82
N ARG A 817 11.69 9.54 -12.09
CA ARG A 817 11.37 10.40 -13.24
C ARG A 817 10.04 10.00 -13.87
N ASP A 818 9.58 10.78 -14.84
CA ASP A 818 8.47 10.42 -15.74
C ASP A 818 7.15 9.99 -15.06
N LEU A 819 6.89 10.44 -13.82
CA LEU A 819 5.71 10.10 -12.99
C LEU A 819 4.35 10.39 -13.64
N THR A 820 4.32 11.23 -14.67
CA THR A 820 3.10 11.59 -15.42
C THR A 820 3.14 11.18 -16.89
N ASP A 821 4.18 10.45 -17.30
CA ASP A 821 4.29 9.94 -18.67
C ASP A 821 3.39 8.70 -18.84
N PRO A 822 2.43 8.71 -19.79
CA PRO A 822 1.47 7.60 -19.94
C PRO A 822 2.10 6.26 -20.34
N GLU A 823 3.26 6.25 -20.99
CA GLU A 823 3.97 5.03 -21.40
C GLU A 823 4.78 4.47 -20.22
N ALA A 824 5.36 5.32 -19.37
CA ALA A 824 5.99 4.88 -18.11
C ALA A 824 4.95 4.31 -17.12
N LEU A 825 3.77 4.94 -17.00
CA LEU A 825 2.66 4.43 -16.18
C LEU A 825 2.09 3.11 -16.72
N ALA A 826 1.98 2.96 -18.04
CA ALA A 826 1.63 1.66 -18.64
C ALA A 826 2.71 0.59 -18.38
N GLY A 827 3.99 0.98 -18.41
CA GLY A 827 5.11 0.11 -18.08
C GLY A 827 5.13 -0.39 -16.64
N GLU A 828 4.68 0.43 -15.69
CA GLU A 828 4.54 0.07 -14.28
C GLU A 828 3.45 -1.01 -14.09
N VAL A 829 2.30 -0.84 -14.74
CA VAL A 829 1.24 -1.86 -14.75
C VAL A 829 1.74 -3.16 -15.37
N LEU A 830 2.50 -3.08 -16.46
CA LEU A 830 3.10 -4.25 -17.13
C LEU A 830 4.12 -4.96 -16.23
N PHE A 831 4.98 -4.23 -15.54
CA PHE A 831 5.97 -4.76 -14.59
C PHE A 831 5.31 -5.52 -13.44
N ASN A 832 4.24 -4.95 -12.87
CA ASN A 832 3.41 -5.63 -11.88
C ASN A 832 2.75 -6.89 -12.46
N SER A 833 2.04 -6.77 -13.59
CA SER A 833 1.31 -7.89 -14.20
C SER A 833 2.18 -9.05 -14.73
N ALA A 834 3.49 -8.82 -14.86
CA ALA A 834 4.46 -9.85 -15.23
C ALA A 834 4.98 -10.65 -14.02
N GLY A 835 4.62 -10.29 -12.79
CA GLY A 835 5.16 -10.90 -11.57
C GLY A 835 6.59 -10.45 -11.25
N CYS A 836 7.02 -9.28 -11.75
CA CYS A 836 8.37 -8.80 -11.45
C CYS A 836 8.48 -8.29 -10.00
N ILE A 837 7.36 -7.85 -9.41
CA ILE A 837 7.30 -7.29 -8.04
C ILE A 837 7.49 -8.35 -6.96
N ASP A 838 7.31 -9.63 -7.28
CA ASP A 838 7.24 -10.72 -6.31
C ASP A 838 8.62 -10.95 -5.67
N CYS A 839 9.72 -10.73 -6.42
CA CYS A 839 11.07 -10.55 -5.86
C CYS A 839 11.48 -9.06 -5.77
N HIS A 840 11.17 -8.25 -6.79
CA HIS A 840 11.50 -6.81 -6.79
C HIS A 840 10.46 -5.99 -5.99
N THR A 841 10.23 -6.39 -4.73
CA THR A 841 9.27 -5.78 -3.80
C THR A 841 9.42 -4.25 -3.81
N PRO A 842 8.39 -3.50 -4.27
CA PRO A 842 8.54 -2.07 -4.55
C PRO A 842 8.94 -1.23 -3.34
N GLN A 843 8.37 -1.53 -2.16
CA GLN A 843 8.39 -0.67 -0.98
C GLN A 843 8.95 -1.41 0.24
N LEU A 844 9.79 -0.73 1.03
CA LEU A 844 10.22 -1.17 2.37
C LEU A 844 10.15 0.00 3.36
N THR A 845 10.16 -0.30 4.65
CA THR A 845 10.24 0.70 5.74
C THR A 845 11.53 0.51 6.54
N THR A 846 12.25 1.60 6.83
CA THR A 846 13.45 1.55 7.67
C THR A 846 13.14 1.67 9.16
N SER A 847 13.90 0.96 9.99
CA SER A 847 13.69 0.89 11.44
C SER A 847 13.93 2.22 12.18
N PRO A 848 13.30 2.42 13.36
CA PRO A 848 13.57 3.56 14.24
C PRO A 848 14.91 3.47 14.99
N TYR A 849 15.71 2.43 14.77
CA TYR A 849 16.89 2.11 15.59
C TYR A 849 18.24 2.26 14.87
N HIS A 850 18.24 2.59 13.57
CA HIS A 850 19.47 2.89 12.85
C HIS A 850 20.23 4.08 13.50
N PRO A 851 21.56 4.04 13.71
CA PRO A 851 22.29 5.09 14.41
C PRO A 851 22.13 6.49 13.80
N PHE A 852 22.16 6.59 12.47
CA PHE A 852 22.07 7.87 11.75
C PHE A 852 20.61 8.32 11.65
N ALA A 853 20.33 9.56 12.05
CA ALA A 853 18.97 10.08 12.19
C ALA A 853 18.22 10.19 10.86
N GLU A 854 18.91 10.58 9.80
CA GLU A 854 18.35 10.76 8.45
C GLU A 854 17.86 9.45 7.79
N LEU A 855 18.31 8.29 8.27
CA LEU A 855 17.99 6.97 7.71
C LEU A 855 16.86 6.22 8.45
N ARG A 856 16.35 6.76 9.56
CA ARG A 856 15.29 6.14 10.38
C ARG A 856 13.89 6.47 9.87
N ASN A 857 12.94 5.54 10.05
CA ASN A 857 11.52 5.72 9.76
C ASN A 857 11.24 6.25 8.33
N GLN A 858 11.99 5.75 7.35
CA GLN A 858 11.83 6.10 5.94
C GLN A 858 11.00 5.02 5.24
N THR A 859 9.88 5.42 4.64
CA THR A 859 9.26 4.63 3.57
C THR A 859 10.08 4.83 2.30
N ILE A 860 10.68 3.75 1.81
CA ILE A 860 11.60 3.74 0.67
C ILE A 860 11.06 2.87 -0.46
N TYR A 861 11.49 3.12 -1.69
CA TYR A 861 11.09 2.34 -2.87
C TYR A 861 12.30 1.74 -3.61
N PRO A 862 12.96 0.72 -3.04
CA PRO A 862 14.20 0.17 -3.60
C PRO A 862 13.98 -0.89 -4.67
N TYR A 863 12.77 -1.47 -4.78
CA TYR A 863 12.44 -2.59 -5.68
C TYR A 863 13.32 -3.82 -5.42
N THR A 864 13.28 -4.33 -4.19
CA THR A 864 14.00 -5.52 -3.73
C THR A 864 13.47 -5.97 -2.36
N ASP A 865 13.40 -7.28 -2.18
CA ASP A 865 13.21 -7.99 -0.90
C ASP A 865 14.53 -8.24 -0.10
N LEU A 866 15.70 -8.06 -0.73
CA LEU A 866 17.04 -8.45 -0.24
C LEU A 866 17.26 -9.97 -0.04
N LEU A 867 16.37 -10.82 -0.55
CA LEU A 867 16.43 -12.29 -0.43
C LEU A 867 17.27 -12.92 -1.54
N LEU A 868 17.63 -14.20 -1.37
CA LEU A 868 18.26 -15.05 -2.36
C LEU A 868 17.20 -15.81 -3.17
N HIS A 869 17.35 -15.81 -4.50
CA HIS A 869 16.49 -16.53 -5.45
C HIS A 869 17.31 -17.35 -6.44
N ASP A 870 16.82 -18.54 -6.83
CA ASP A 870 17.42 -19.34 -7.92
C ASP A 870 17.10 -18.68 -9.28
N MET A 871 18.13 -18.11 -9.92
CA MET A 871 18.00 -17.46 -11.24
C MET A 871 18.26 -18.41 -12.41
N GLY A 872 18.26 -19.72 -12.14
CA GLY A 872 18.38 -20.79 -13.10
C GLY A 872 19.81 -21.13 -13.53
N PRO A 873 20.01 -22.29 -14.19
CA PRO A 873 21.34 -22.82 -14.53
C PRO A 873 22.11 -21.96 -15.54
N LEU A 874 21.45 -21.03 -16.22
CA LEU A 874 22.08 -20.10 -17.16
C LEU A 874 22.72 -18.88 -16.48
N LEU A 875 22.29 -18.53 -15.26
CA LEU A 875 22.92 -17.52 -14.42
C LEU A 875 23.68 -18.13 -13.24
N ALA A 876 23.72 -19.45 -13.12
CA ALA A 876 24.55 -20.12 -12.13
C ALA A 876 26.05 -19.95 -12.38
N ASP A 877 26.76 -19.58 -11.33
CA ASP A 877 28.19 -19.85 -11.24
C ASP A 877 28.42 -21.29 -10.71
N ASN A 878 29.66 -21.76 -10.71
CA ASN A 878 29.98 -23.09 -10.19
C ASN A 878 30.42 -23.07 -8.71
N MET A 879 30.12 -22.00 -7.96
CA MET A 879 30.68 -21.75 -6.64
C MET A 879 29.72 -21.01 -5.70
N GLY A 880 29.19 -21.73 -4.72
CA GLY A 880 28.39 -21.15 -3.64
C GLY A 880 29.17 -20.14 -2.79
N GLU A 881 28.43 -19.39 -1.98
CA GLU A 881 28.98 -18.48 -0.97
C GLU A 881 28.12 -18.55 0.29
N GLY A 882 28.63 -19.18 1.36
CA GLY A 882 27.83 -19.46 2.55
C GLY A 882 26.72 -20.46 2.22
N GLU A 883 25.47 -20.11 2.54
CA GLU A 883 24.28 -20.92 2.26
C GLU A 883 23.66 -20.65 0.87
N ALA A 884 24.19 -19.69 0.10
CA ALA A 884 23.79 -19.47 -1.29
C ALA A 884 24.48 -20.49 -2.20
N SER A 885 23.70 -21.22 -3.00
CA SER A 885 24.23 -22.13 -4.03
C SER A 885 24.82 -21.35 -5.23
N GLY A 886 25.27 -22.08 -6.26
CA GLY A 886 25.82 -21.47 -7.47
C GLY A 886 24.81 -20.63 -8.28
N ALA A 887 23.54 -21.06 -8.28
CA ALA A 887 22.46 -20.48 -9.06
C ALA A 887 21.79 -19.26 -8.42
N GLU A 888 22.11 -19.00 -7.15
CA GLU A 888 21.32 -18.09 -6.33
C GLU A 888 21.93 -16.70 -6.17
N TRP A 889 21.06 -15.70 -6.26
CA TRP A 889 21.44 -14.30 -6.30
C TRP A 889 20.55 -13.49 -5.38
N ARG A 890 21.16 -12.51 -4.71
CA ARG A 890 20.40 -11.51 -3.97
C ARG A 890 19.68 -10.60 -4.95
N THR A 891 18.36 -10.43 -4.82
CA THR A 891 17.61 -9.45 -5.60
C THR A 891 18.29 -8.07 -5.53
N ALA A 892 18.58 -7.45 -6.67
CA ALA A 892 19.26 -6.17 -6.70
C ALA A 892 18.24 -5.02 -6.68
N PRO A 893 18.44 -3.95 -5.87
CA PRO A 893 17.54 -2.80 -5.92
C PRO A 893 17.57 -2.15 -7.31
N LEU A 894 16.39 -1.83 -7.84
CA LEU A 894 16.20 -1.21 -9.15
C LEU A 894 16.09 0.32 -9.10
N TRP A 895 16.07 0.93 -7.91
CA TRP A 895 16.08 2.39 -7.80
C TRP A 895 17.25 3.02 -8.57
N ASN A 896 16.96 4.06 -9.35
CA ASN A 896 17.89 4.75 -10.24
C ASN A 896 18.62 3.88 -11.27
N ILE A 897 18.12 2.68 -11.59
CA ILE A 897 18.70 1.84 -12.65
C ILE A 897 18.70 2.58 -13.99
N GLY A 898 17.73 3.48 -14.24
CA GLY A 898 17.67 4.33 -15.42
C GLY A 898 18.75 5.40 -15.51
N HIS A 899 19.55 5.63 -14.46
CA HIS A 899 20.70 6.54 -14.47
C HIS A 899 22.02 5.85 -14.86
N THR A 900 22.06 4.51 -14.93
CA THR A 900 23.28 3.72 -15.18
C THR A 900 24.09 4.23 -16.37
N ALA A 901 23.45 4.47 -17.53
CA ALA A 901 24.13 4.95 -18.74
C ALA A 901 24.86 6.29 -18.55
N GLY A 902 24.27 7.22 -17.78
CA GLY A 902 24.83 8.55 -17.51
C GLY A 902 25.93 8.54 -16.46
N VAL A 903 25.80 7.71 -15.42
CA VAL A 903 26.75 7.59 -14.32
C VAL A 903 28.00 6.78 -14.72
N SER A 904 27.79 5.60 -15.30
CA SER A 904 28.86 4.66 -15.68
C SER A 904 29.43 4.89 -17.08
N GLY A 905 28.80 5.75 -17.90
CA GLY A 905 29.19 5.98 -19.30
C GLY A 905 28.80 4.86 -20.26
N GLY A 906 27.94 3.93 -19.83
CA GLY A 906 27.47 2.76 -20.57
C GLY A 906 26.54 1.91 -19.71
N GLU A 907 25.99 0.84 -20.30
CA GLU A 907 25.06 -0.07 -19.62
C GLU A 907 25.63 -1.50 -19.59
N SER A 908 25.55 -2.13 -18.42
CA SER A 908 25.76 -3.57 -18.24
C SER A 908 25.10 -4.05 -16.96
N TYR A 909 24.42 -5.19 -17.00
CA TYR A 909 23.61 -5.70 -15.89
C TYR A 909 23.93 -7.16 -15.55
N LEU A 910 23.33 -7.65 -14.47
CA LEU A 910 23.56 -8.96 -13.83
C LEU A 910 24.92 -9.08 -13.14
N HIS A 911 25.16 -10.21 -12.47
CA HIS A 911 26.29 -10.39 -11.55
C HIS A 911 27.66 -10.28 -12.22
N ASP A 912 27.76 -10.51 -13.54
CA ASP A 912 29.01 -10.48 -14.32
C ASP A 912 29.02 -9.42 -15.45
N GLY A 913 27.98 -8.58 -15.55
CA GLY A 913 27.86 -7.56 -16.59
C GLY A 913 27.53 -8.11 -17.99
N ARG A 914 27.05 -9.36 -18.11
CA ARG A 914 26.79 -9.98 -19.42
C ARG A 914 25.69 -9.29 -20.21
N ALA A 915 24.61 -8.84 -19.58
CA ALA A 915 23.47 -8.22 -20.25
C ALA A 915 23.81 -6.77 -20.67
N ARG A 916 23.63 -6.43 -21.95
CA ARG A 916 23.96 -5.10 -22.51
C ARG A 916 22.87 -4.07 -22.30
N THR A 917 21.63 -4.51 -22.09
CA THR A 917 20.45 -3.66 -21.92
C THR A 917 19.53 -4.26 -20.86
N LEU A 918 18.50 -3.51 -20.44
CA LEU A 918 17.49 -4.01 -19.49
C LEU A 918 16.67 -5.15 -20.09
N GLU A 919 16.35 -5.10 -21.39
CA GLU A 919 15.68 -6.18 -22.11
C GLU A 919 16.49 -7.48 -22.07
N GLU A 920 17.81 -7.39 -22.30
CA GLU A 920 18.69 -8.56 -22.15
C GLU A 920 18.74 -9.05 -20.71
N ALA A 921 18.72 -8.15 -19.72
CA ALA A 921 18.74 -8.53 -18.32
C ALA A 921 17.48 -9.34 -17.94
N ILE A 922 16.29 -8.87 -18.33
CA ILE A 922 15.02 -9.60 -18.15
C ILE A 922 15.08 -10.96 -18.85
N LEU A 923 15.54 -10.99 -20.11
CA LEU A 923 15.63 -12.23 -20.91
C LEU A 923 16.65 -13.26 -20.39
N TRP A 924 17.51 -12.88 -19.44
CA TRP A 924 18.41 -13.80 -18.73
C TRP A 924 17.80 -14.43 -17.49
N HIS A 925 16.66 -13.94 -16.99
CA HIS A 925 16.01 -14.53 -15.81
C HIS A 925 15.54 -15.96 -16.15
N GLY A 926 15.67 -16.85 -15.18
CA GLY A 926 15.20 -18.22 -15.22
C GLY A 926 15.12 -18.75 -13.79
N GLY A 927 14.89 -20.05 -13.62
CA GLY A 927 14.55 -20.56 -12.29
C GLY A 927 13.24 -19.92 -11.85
N GLU A 928 13.23 -19.27 -10.68
CA GLU A 928 12.08 -18.55 -10.13
C GLU A 928 11.64 -17.38 -11.06
N GLY A 929 12.58 -16.73 -11.74
CA GLY A 929 12.29 -15.64 -12.69
C GLY A 929 11.84 -16.07 -14.09
N GLU A 930 11.59 -17.36 -14.35
CA GLU A 930 11.26 -17.88 -15.68
C GLU A 930 9.94 -17.33 -16.23
N ASP A 931 8.87 -17.34 -15.42
CA ASP A 931 7.54 -16.90 -15.86
C ASP A 931 7.49 -15.38 -16.06
N SER A 932 8.17 -14.63 -15.19
CA SER A 932 8.41 -13.18 -15.34
C SER A 932 9.10 -12.84 -16.67
N LYS A 933 10.15 -13.60 -17.04
CA LYS A 933 10.79 -13.48 -18.35
C LYS A 933 9.81 -13.79 -19.47
N GLU A 934 9.08 -14.90 -19.40
CA GLU A 934 8.24 -15.36 -20.50
C GLU A 934 7.04 -14.43 -20.74
N ALA A 935 6.49 -13.81 -19.69
CA ALA A 935 5.55 -12.70 -19.79
C ALA A 935 6.17 -11.54 -20.60
N PHE A 936 7.33 -11.02 -20.20
CA PHE A 936 8.02 -9.95 -20.96
C PHE A 936 8.40 -10.37 -22.39
N ARG A 937 8.84 -11.62 -22.61
CA ARG A 937 9.23 -12.12 -23.92
C ARG A 937 8.03 -12.19 -24.87
N THR A 938 6.83 -12.44 -24.36
CA THR A 938 5.59 -12.59 -25.14
C THR A 938 4.78 -11.30 -25.32
N MET A 939 4.98 -10.28 -24.48
CA MET A 939 4.50 -8.91 -24.69
C MET A 939 4.79 -8.40 -26.12
N THR A 940 3.97 -7.49 -26.63
CA THR A 940 4.21 -6.77 -27.90
C THR A 940 5.38 -5.79 -27.79
N ALA A 941 5.95 -5.37 -28.92
CA ALA A 941 7.03 -4.38 -28.94
C ALA A 941 6.69 -3.05 -28.22
N ALA A 942 5.42 -2.64 -28.21
CA ALA A 942 4.99 -1.43 -27.51
C ALA A 942 4.96 -1.63 -25.98
N GLU A 943 4.44 -2.78 -25.51
CA GLU A 943 4.42 -3.13 -24.09
C GLU A 943 5.86 -3.32 -23.55
N ARG A 944 6.75 -3.97 -24.31
CA ARG A 944 8.17 -4.08 -23.94
C ARG A 944 8.85 -2.71 -23.86
N SER A 945 8.57 -1.79 -24.80
CA SER A 945 9.04 -0.39 -24.74
C SER A 945 8.56 0.31 -23.46
N ALA A 946 7.28 0.16 -23.14
CA ALA A 946 6.66 0.76 -21.95
C ALA A 946 7.31 0.26 -20.65
N LEU A 947 7.45 -1.06 -20.47
CA LEU A 947 8.10 -1.63 -19.28
C LEU A 947 9.57 -1.18 -19.15
N VAL A 948 10.33 -1.15 -20.26
CA VAL A 948 11.70 -0.62 -20.25
C VAL A 948 11.75 0.87 -19.93
N LYS A 949 10.76 1.65 -20.37
CA LYS A 949 10.64 3.07 -20.03
C LYS A 949 10.31 3.28 -18.55
N TYR A 950 9.44 2.44 -17.97
CA TYR A 950 9.20 2.41 -16.53
C TYR A 950 10.48 2.12 -15.74
N LEU A 951 11.24 1.07 -16.10
CA LEU A 951 12.52 0.79 -15.47
C LEU A 951 13.54 1.93 -15.65
N LYS A 952 13.51 2.64 -16.79
CA LYS A 952 14.32 3.85 -17.00
C LYS A 952 13.80 5.07 -16.26
N SER A 953 12.55 5.07 -15.79
CA SER A 953 12.00 6.13 -14.93
C SER A 953 12.54 6.02 -13.50
N LEU A 954 12.86 4.81 -13.04
CA LEU A 954 13.48 4.54 -11.73
C LEU A 954 14.87 5.17 -11.62
#